data_AF-A0A951FXE2-F1
#
_entry.id   AF-A0A951FXE2-F1
#
_cell.length_a   1.000
_cell.length_b   1.000
_cell.length_c   1.000
_cell.angle_alpha   90.00
_cell.angle_beta   90.00
_cell.angle_gamma   90.00
#
_symmetry.space_group_name_H-M   'P 1'
#
loop_
_entity.id
_entity.type
_entity.pdbx_description
1 polymer ?
#
loop_
_entity_poly.entity_id
_entity_poly.type
_entity_poly.pdbx_seq_one_letter_code
_entity_poly.pdbx_strand_id
1 'polypeptide(L)'
;LEGGRLGPQLGWGWLIAGWVAFASVPGRAVLLAGARRLLLGNLAPGRYPRHSWLMFRIWLLERLADAWRVQGLEGTPWAARYSRLGGHRVGAGARLFTLPPVTSLVTIGEDATIEAGVDLAGWWVEGDELVVGRLAIGAGARIGALSVLMPGARIGADAEIEPGSVVAGAVAPGERWAGSPARRTGGAGEGWPAGGAPAPARPRSMKLAYALGLAIKNLLPLAASIPEVLLLLALAPGGFSAGRLAGESIALAPLLVLSFLVVYALLVAAVIRAVSPLIRPGWHAEHGPTRWALWLTDSLMEATNSLLFPLYASVYTRWWLRLLGVPVGKRTEVSVVSGLNRLTALRDMSFAADVAAFASTRSRRGWLHVASIEVGEGSFVGNGAILQDGTGVGEGSLVGVMTTAPREVPDGTSWFGCPALELPRVPDAADPARTIDPPRRVVLGRAATEVVRILLGSTLSLILASSMFDALERIGSRDGLGAMAVATPFAFLAAGGCAAAVTIAFKWLLIGRYRPGEHPLWSFFVWRDEIMNTLQERLAGAWLMGAALATPLMSLYLRLMGSKVGRDVWCDSMTITEFDMVELADGCVVNRHAIVQAHLFHDRLMRIGPVSLGAGSTLGPISAILPDAALGAGCSVGARSVVMRGECLPEGTRWHGAPVVSA
;
A
#
# COMPACT_ATOMS: atom_id res chain seq x y z
N LEU A 1 29.80 36.48 19.99
CA LEU A 1 28.76 35.44 20.09
C LEU A 1 27.54 35.91 19.33
N GLU A 2 27.65 36.03 18.00
CA GLU A 2 26.48 36.20 17.13
C GLU A 2 25.90 34.80 16.92
N GLY A 3 24.94 34.43 17.78
CA GLY A 3 24.27 33.14 17.69
C GLY A 3 23.54 33.05 16.35
N GLY A 4 23.98 32.13 15.48
CA GLY A 4 23.34 31.83 14.20
C GLY A 4 21.85 31.59 14.41
N ARG A 5 21.02 32.53 13.94
CA ARG A 5 19.56 32.42 14.01
C ARG A 5 19.10 31.71 12.74
N LEU A 6 18.50 30.54 12.90
CA LEU A 6 17.82 29.83 11.82
C LEU A 6 16.44 30.47 11.61
N GLY A 7 16.30 31.21 10.50
CA GLY A 7 15.02 31.73 10.02
C GLY A 7 14.31 32.77 10.90
N PRO A 8 13.14 33.24 10.44
CA PRO A 8 12.30 34.20 11.16
C PRO A 8 11.74 33.63 12.47
N GLN A 9 11.81 34.41 13.56
CA GLN A 9 11.45 33.96 14.90
C GLN A 9 9.92 33.93 15.10
N LEU A 10 9.35 32.73 15.14
CA LEU A 10 8.01 32.49 15.68
C LEU A 10 8.11 32.12 17.17
N GLY A 11 7.19 32.65 17.98
CA GLY A 11 7.07 32.24 19.38
C GLY A 11 6.64 30.76 19.48
N TRP A 12 7.13 30.06 20.52
CA TRP A 12 6.83 28.64 20.76
C TRP A 12 5.33 28.31 20.74
N GLY A 13 4.47 29.21 21.20
CA GLY A 13 3.02 29.01 21.15
C GLY A 13 2.49 28.82 19.73
N TRP A 14 2.98 29.60 18.75
CA TRP A 14 2.58 29.45 17.35
C TRP A 14 3.16 28.19 16.71
N LEU A 15 4.38 27.81 17.08
CA LEU A 15 4.98 26.55 16.62
C LEU A 15 4.20 25.33 17.14
N ILE A 16 3.84 25.33 18.43
CA ILE A 16 3.03 24.28 19.04
C ILE A 16 1.64 24.25 18.38
N ALA A 17 0.99 25.40 18.19
CA ALA A 17 -0.31 25.47 17.54
C ALA A 17 -0.26 24.94 16.09
N GLY A 18 0.75 25.34 15.32
CA GLY A 18 0.98 24.85 13.96
C GLY A 18 1.25 23.35 13.92
N TRP A 19 2.07 22.84 14.84
CA TRP A 19 2.31 21.40 14.96
C TRP A 19 1.03 20.63 15.31
N VAL A 20 0.24 21.12 16.26
CA VAL A 20 -1.04 20.49 16.63
C VAL A 20 -1.98 20.50 15.44
N ALA A 21 -2.09 21.60 14.69
CA ALA A 21 -2.99 21.69 13.54
C ALA A 21 -2.55 20.81 12.36
N PHE A 22 -1.28 20.86 11.98
CA PHE A 22 -0.81 20.33 10.70
C PHE A 22 0.05 19.07 10.79
N ALA A 23 0.69 18.80 11.93
CA ALA A 23 1.54 17.60 12.12
C ALA A 23 0.83 16.51 12.94
N SER A 24 0.01 16.89 13.92
CA SER A 24 -0.68 15.91 14.75
C SER A 24 -1.78 15.19 13.97
N VAL A 25 -1.95 13.90 14.26
CA VAL A 25 -3.04 13.09 13.66
C VAL A 25 -4.42 13.67 13.96
N PRO A 26 -4.76 14.09 15.21
CA PRO A 26 -6.05 14.72 15.50
C PRO A 26 -6.27 16.05 14.74
N GLY A 27 -5.24 16.88 14.59
CA GLY A 27 -5.34 18.14 13.86
C GLY A 27 -5.66 17.92 12.38
N ARG A 28 -4.88 17.07 11.72
CA ARG A 28 -5.10 16.68 10.32
C ARG A 28 -6.46 16.03 10.10
N ALA A 29 -6.90 15.20 11.04
CA ALA A 29 -8.24 14.61 11.06
C ALA A 29 -9.35 15.68 11.09
N VAL A 30 -9.24 16.68 11.97
CA VAL A 30 -10.22 17.78 12.07
C VAL A 30 -10.21 18.64 10.82
N LEU A 31 -9.02 18.94 10.28
CA LEU A 31 -8.87 19.68 9.02
C LEU A 31 -9.54 18.94 7.86
N LEU A 32 -9.35 17.62 7.75
CA LEU A 32 -9.97 16.82 6.69
C LEU A 32 -11.48 16.78 6.83
N ALA A 33 -11.99 16.59 8.05
CA ALA A 33 -13.43 16.64 8.31
C ALA A 33 -14.04 18.01 7.96
N GLY A 34 -13.32 19.11 8.24
CA GLY A 34 -13.69 20.47 7.85
C GLY A 34 -13.70 20.66 6.33
N ALA A 35 -12.62 20.29 5.65
CA ALA A 35 -12.49 20.35 4.20
C ALA A 35 -13.59 19.54 3.51
N ARG A 36 -13.88 18.34 4.03
CA ARG A 36 -14.96 17.48 3.54
C ARG A 36 -16.33 18.14 3.65
N ARG A 37 -16.65 18.77 4.79
CA ARG A 37 -17.93 19.49 4.96
C ARG A 37 -18.05 20.65 3.99
N LEU A 38 -16.97 21.39 3.78
CA LEU A 38 -16.92 22.53 2.86
C LEU A 38 -17.07 22.10 1.40
N LEU A 39 -16.37 21.05 0.98
CA LEU A 39 -16.27 20.66 -0.43
C LEU A 39 -17.38 19.68 -0.86
N LEU A 40 -17.69 18.66 -0.04
CA LEU A 40 -18.61 17.58 -0.42
C LEU A 40 -19.99 17.65 0.23
N GLY A 41 -20.20 18.50 1.23
CA GLY A 41 -21.53 18.82 1.81
C GLY A 41 -22.59 17.72 1.69
N ASN A 42 -23.69 18.03 0.99
CA ASN A 42 -24.83 17.15 0.74
C ASN A 42 -24.62 16.25 -0.49
N LEU A 43 -23.49 15.54 -0.56
CA LEU A 43 -23.25 14.54 -1.61
C LEU A 43 -24.38 13.50 -1.65
N ALA A 44 -24.97 13.32 -2.83
CA ALA A 44 -25.94 12.28 -3.10
C ALA A 44 -25.31 11.12 -3.88
N PRO A 45 -25.80 9.87 -3.70
CA PRO A 45 -25.51 8.79 -4.63
C PRO A 45 -26.03 9.10 -6.02
N GLY A 46 -25.34 8.62 -7.04
CA GLY A 46 -25.72 8.82 -8.43
C GLY A 46 -24.59 8.51 -9.40
N ARG A 47 -24.91 8.65 -10.69
CA ARG A 47 -23.95 8.68 -11.77
C ARG A 47 -23.72 10.14 -12.15
N TYR A 48 -22.46 10.56 -12.20
CA TYR A 48 -22.04 11.92 -12.50
C TYR A 48 -21.03 11.89 -13.64
N PRO A 49 -20.92 12.95 -14.45
CA PRO A 49 -19.83 13.04 -15.43
C PRO A 49 -18.47 12.92 -14.74
N ARG A 50 -17.56 12.15 -15.32
CA ARG A 50 -16.17 12.00 -14.86
C ARG A 50 -15.46 13.35 -14.74
N HIS A 51 -15.71 14.27 -15.66
CA HIS A 51 -15.12 15.62 -15.68
C HIS A 51 -15.88 16.65 -14.85
N SER A 52 -16.72 16.20 -13.93
CA SER A 52 -17.50 17.10 -13.09
C SER A 52 -16.65 17.75 -11.99
N TRP A 53 -17.08 18.94 -11.55
CA TRP A 53 -16.54 19.56 -10.34
C TRP A 53 -16.71 18.69 -9.09
N LEU A 54 -17.70 17.78 -9.09
CA LEU A 54 -17.83 16.80 -8.02
C LEU A 54 -16.64 15.84 -8.00
N MET A 55 -16.24 15.30 -9.15
CA MET A 55 -15.11 14.39 -9.22
C MET A 55 -13.82 15.04 -8.74
N PHE A 56 -13.56 16.29 -9.16
CA PHE A 56 -12.42 17.06 -8.67
C PHE A 56 -12.40 17.18 -7.13
N ARG A 57 -13.56 17.44 -6.51
CA ARG A 57 -13.66 17.58 -5.05
C ARG A 57 -13.46 16.27 -4.31
N ILE A 58 -13.93 15.15 -4.85
CA ILE A 58 -13.66 13.82 -4.31
C ILE A 58 -12.15 13.53 -4.43
N TRP A 59 -11.59 13.68 -5.63
CA TRP A 59 -10.16 13.49 -5.89
C TRP A 59 -9.29 14.32 -4.94
N LEU A 60 -9.57 15.62 -4.78
CA LEU A 60 -8.80 16.51 -3.92
C LEU A 60 -8.81 16.03 -2.47
N LEU A 61 -9.97 15.59 -1.97
CA LEU A 61 -10.09 15.12 -0.60
C LEU A 61 -9.41 13.77 -0.38
N GLU A 62 -9.46 12.85 -1.34
CA GLU A 62 -8.72 11.58 -1.27
C GLU A 62 -7.20 11.86 -1.26
N ARG A 63 -6.70 12.73 -2.16
CA ARG A 63 -5.28 13.14 -2.15
C ARG A 63 -4.87 13.84 -0.86
N LEU A 64 -5.74 14.67 -0.28
CA LEU A 64 -5.49 15.28 1.03
C LEU A 64 -5.48 14.24 2.16
N ALA A 65 -6.39 13.27 2.14
CA ALA A 65 -6.43 12.19 3.12
C ALA A 65 -5.13 11.38 3.11
N ASP A 66 -4.66 11.00 1.91
CA ASP A 66 -3.40 10.29 1.69
C ASP A 66 -2.19 11.12 2.17
N ALA A 67 -2.09 12.38 1.74
CA ALA A 67 -0.99 13.28 2.13
C ALA A 67 -0.96 13.52 3.65
N TRP A 68 -2.12 13.61 4.29
CA TRP A 68 -2.26 13.83 5.72
C TRP A 68 -2.23 12.54 6.55
N ARG A 69 -2.08 11.36 5.94
CA ARG A 69 -1.89 10.08 6.62
C ARG A 69 -2.90 9.84 7.75
N VAL A 70 -4.17 10.21 7.53
CA VAL A 70 -5.24 10.03 8.53
C VAL A 70 -5.54 8.56 8.80
N GLN A 71 -5.13 7.67 7.89
CA GLN A 71 -5.13 6.21 8.00
C GLN A 71 -4.35 5.71 9.22
N GLY A 72 -3.44 6.52 9.79
CA GLY A 72 -2.72 6.16 11.02
C GLY A 72 -3.60 5.89 12.25
N LEU A 73 -4.91 6.18 12.20
CA LEU A 73 -5.88 5.83 13.25
C LEU A 73 -6.54 4.46 13.06
N GLU A 74 -6.29 3.77 11.94
CA GLU A 74 -6.85 2.45 11.67
C GLU A 74 -6.50 1.45 12.76
N GLY A 75 -7.49 0.66 13.14
CA GLY A 75 -7.39 -0.34 14.20
C GLY A 75 -7.28 0.20 15.62
N THR A 76 -7.26 1.53 15.81
CA THR A 76 -7.22 2.13 17.13
C THR A 76 -8.62 2.28 17.75
N PRO A 77 -8.74 2.40 19.09
CA PRO A 77 -10.01 2.69 19.76
C PRO A 77 -10.66 4.02 19.37
N TRP A 78 -9.97 4.89 18.65
CA TRP A 78 -10.47 6.21 18.23
C TRP A 78 -10.99 6.25 16.79
N ALA A 79 -10.74 5.22 15.98
CA ALA A 79 -11.13 5.15 14.57
C ALA A 79 -12.63 5.44 14.36
N ALA A 80 -13.50 4.83 15.18
CA ALA A 80 -14.95 5.05 15.10
C ALA A 80 -15.35 6.50 15.44
N ARG A 81 -14.70 7.12 16.44
CA ARG A 81 -14.97 8.52 16.81
C ARG A 81 -14.54 9.47 15.69
N TYR A 82 -13.36 9.23 15.12
CA TYR A 82 -12.87 9.99 13.99
C TYR A 82 -13.81 9.89 12.78
N SER A 83 -14.25 8.68 12.45
CA SER A 83 -15.20 8.44 11.36
C SER A 83 -16.51 9.22 11.55
N ARG A 84 -17.02 9.32 12.79
CA ARG A 84 -18.20 10.17 13.09
C ARG A 84 -17.93 11.66 12.90
N LEU A 85 -16.74 12.15 13.24
CA LEU A 85 -16.34 13.55 12.97
C LEU A 85 -16.34 13.86 11.47
N GLY A 86 -15.85 12.91 10.67
CA GLY A 86 -15.93 12.93 9.22
C GLY A 86 -17.35 12.95 8.67
N GLY A 87 -18.37 12.65 9.49
CA GLY A 87 -19.79 12.71 9.15
C GLY A 87 -20.40 11.37 8.75
N HIS A 88 -19.70 10.26 9.03
CA HIS A 88 -20.22 8.91 8.87
C HIS A 88 -21.14 8.52 10.02
N ARG A 89 -22.07 7.59 9.75
CA ARG A 89 -22.87 6.95 10.80
C ARG A 89 -22.19 5.66 11.22
N VAL A 90 -21.59 5.66 12.42
CA VAL A 90 -20.88 4.49 12.95
C VAL A 90 -21.46 4.12 14.31
N GLY A 91 -21.99 2.91 14.44
CA GLY A 91 -22.60 2.39 15.67
C GLY A 91 -21.62 2.25 16.84
N ALA A 92 -22.14 2.06 18.04
CA ALA A 92 -21.32 1.76 19.21
C ALA A 92 -20.59 0.42 19.04
N GLY A 93 -19.39 0.28 19.60
CA GLY A 93 -18.63 -0.98 19.54
C GLY A 93 -18.04 -1.36 18.17
N ALA A 94 -18.35 -0.61 17.09
CA ALA A 94 -17.80 -0.87 15.76
C ALA A 94 -16.26 -0.82 15.74
N ARG A 95 -15.66 -1.79 15.05
CA ARG A 95 -14.20 -2.01 14.98
C ARG A 95 -13.74 -1.73 13.56
N LEU A 96 -12.89 -0.72 13.40
CA LEU A 96 -12.49 -0.20 12.10
C LEU A 96 -10.98 -0.36 11.92
N PHE A 97 -10.59 -1.43 11.23
CA PHE A 97 -9.22 -1.64 10.74
C PHE A 97 -9.01 -1.06 9.34
N THR A 98 -10.09 -0.55 8.75
CA THR A 98 -10.07 0.32 7.57
C THR A 98 -10.98 1.51 7.87
N LEU A 99 -10.52 2.74 7.58
CA LEU A 99 -11.35 3.92 7.76
C LEU A 99 -12.35 4.09 6.59
N PRO A 100 -13.56 4.60 6.86
CA PRO A 100 -14.50 5.00 5.82
C PRO A 100 -13.95 6.13 4.91
N PRO A 101 -14.46 6.27 3.68
CA PRO A 101 -13.96 7.20 2.67
C PRO A 101 -14.38 8.64 2.92
N VAL A 102 -13.77 9.61 2.23
CA VAL A 102 -14.08 11.04 2.37
C VAL A 102 -15.51 11.43 1.94
N THR A 103 -16.26 10.55 1.28
CA THR A 103 -17.63 10.82 0.80
C THR A 103 -18.69 10.85 1.92
N SER A 104 -18.43 10.19 3.04
CA SER A 104 -19.40 9.97 4.13
C SER A 104 -20.73 9.32 3.75
N LEU A 105 -20.72 8.54 2.69
CA LEU A 105 -21.85 7.73 2.27
C LEU A 105 -21.84 6.32 2.87
N VAL A 106 -21.11 6.11 3.97
CA VAL A 106 -21.00 4.81 4.64
C VAL A 106 -21.73 4.84 5.99
N THR A 107 -22.61 3.86 6.19
CA THR A 107 -23.25 3.56 7.47
C THR A 107 -22.74 2.22 7.99
N ILE A 108 -22.26 2.20 9.24
CA ILE A 108 -21.70 1.03 9.90
C ILE A 108 -22.50 0.80 11.19
N GLY A 109 -23.09 -0.39 11.33
CA GLY A 109 -23.91 -0.77 12.47
C GLY A 109 -23.11 -0.96 13.76
N GLU A 110 -23.84 -1.17 14.85
CA GLU A 110 -23.25 -1.47 16.16
C GLU A 110 -22.49 -2.78 16.11
N ASP A 111 -21.32 -2.85 16.76
CA ASP A 111 -20.47 -4.04 16.79
C ASP A 111 -20.14 -4.64 15.41
N ALA A 112 -20.24 -3.88 14.32
CA ALA A 112 -19.72 -4.32 13.04
C ALA A 112 -18.18 -4.32 13.07
N THR A 113 -17.56 -5.28 12.37
CA THR A 113 -16.10 -5.35 12.19
C THR A 113 -15.75 -5.13 10.73
N ILE A 114 -14.92 -4.13 10.46
CA ILE A 114 -14.28 -3.91 9.16
C ILE A 114 -12.81 -4.27 9.32
N GLU A 115 -12.37 -5.34 8.67
CA GLU A 115 -10.98 -5.79 8.70
C GLU A 115 -10.07 -4.90 7.83
N ALA A 116 -8.77 -5.19 7.81
CA ALA A 116 -7.75 -4.35 7.17
C ALA A 116 -7.84 -4.44 5.63
N GLY A 117 -7.56 -3.32 4.96
CA GLY A 117 -7.49 -3.22 3.50
C GLY A 117 -8.83 -3.40 2.78
N VAL A 118 -9.96 -3.27 3.48
CA VAL A 118 -11.29 -3.33 2.84
C VAL A 118 -11.49 -2.06 2.02
N ASP A 119 -11.83 -2.21 0.74
CA ASP A 119 -12.20 -1.06 -0.08
C ASP A 119 -13.62 -0.60 0.27
N LEU A 120 -13.68 0.52 0.98
CA LEU A 120 -14.91 1.19 1.40
C LEU A 120 -15.22 2.45 0.58
N ALA A 121 -14.51 2.70 -0.53
CA ALA A 121 -14.58 3.96 -1.27
C ALA A 121 -16.04 4.37 -1.59
N GLY A 122 -16.86 3.40 -1.98
CA GLY A 122 -18.25 3.63 -2.38
C GLY A 122 -18.38 4.46 -3.65
N TRP A 123 -17.27 4.62 -4.39
CA TRP A 123 -17.23 5.26 -5.69
C TRP A 123 -16.18 4.58 -6.60
N TRP A 124 -16.35 4.71 -7.92
CA TRP A 124 -15.34 4.37 -8.93
C TRP A 124 -15.68 5.09 -10.25
N VAL A 125 -14.74 5.07 -11.19
CA VAL A 125 -14.95 5.62 -12.54
C VAL A 125 -15.18 4.45 -13.50
N GLU A 126 -16.30 4.50 -14.23
CA GLU A 126 -16.69 3.55 -15.27
C GLU A 126 -16.90 4.34 -16.57
N GLY A 127 -15.94 4.23 -17.51
CA GLY A 127 -15.91 5.02 -18.74
C GLY A 127 -15.91 6.52 -18.44
N ASP A 128 -16.95 7.21 -18.90
CA ASP A 128 -17.16 8.65 -18.72
C ASP A 128 -17.98 9.01 -17.48
N GLU A 129 -18.33 8.03 -16.64
CA GLU A 129 -19.16 8.24 -15.46
C GLU A 129 -18.41 7.96 -14.15
N LEU A 130 -18.48 8.91 -13.23
CA LEU A 130 -18.25 8.70 -11.81
C LEU A 130 -19.51 8.06 -11.20
N VAL A 131 -19.40 6.83 -10.71
CA VAL A 131 -20.48 6.13 -10.01
C VAL A 131 -20.26 6.26 -8.51
N VAL A 132 -21.21 6.86 -7.79
CA VAL A 132 -21.17 7.08 -6.33
C VAL A 132 -22.36 6.39 -5.66
N GLY A 133 -22.11 5.63 -4.59
CA GLY A 133 -23.11 4.82 -3.90
C GLY A 133 -23.03 4.94 -2.38
N ARG A 134 -24.16 4.68 -1.72
CA ARG A 134 -24.17 4.46 -0.26
C ARG A 134 -23.75 3.02 0.05
N LEU A 135 -22.93 2.87 1.07
CA LEU A 135 -22.63 1.57 1.68
C LEU A 135 -23.36 1.47 3.01
N ALA A 136 -24.05 0.35 3.23
CA ALA A 136 -24.75 0.08 4.50
C ALA A 136 -24.27 -1.27 5.06
N ILE A 137 -23.66 -1.24 6.24
CA ILE A 137 -23.16 -2.42 6.93
C ILE A 137 -23.96 -2.59 8.23
N GLY A 138 -24.67 -3.71 8.35
CA GLY A 138 -25.55 -4.02 9.48
C GLY A 138 -24.82 -4.21 10.80
N ALA A 139 -25.58 -4.23 11.90
CA ALA A 139 -25.04 -4.49 13.23
C ALA A 139 -24.43 -5.91 13.31
N GLY A 140 -23.31 -6.07 14.00
CA GLY A 140 -22.62 -7.36 14.17
C GLY A 140 -21.97 -7.93 12.90
N ALA A 141 -22.14 -7.30 11.73
CA ALA A 141 -21.61 -7.79 10.48
C ALA A 141 -20.07 -7.75 10.44
N ARG A 142 -19.45 -8.72 9.76
CA ARG A 142 -18.00 -8.78 9.52
C ARG A 142 -17.71 -8.61 8.03
N ILE A 143 -16.83 -7.68 7.70
CA ILE A 143 -16.26 -7.54 6.36
C ILE A 143 -14.79 -7.99 6.41
N GLY A 144 -14.50 -9.12 5.78
CA GLY A 144 -13.19 -9.74 5.75
C GLY A 144 -12.15 -8.92 5.00
N ALA A 145 -10.88 -9.07 5.39
CA ALA A 145 -9.76 -8.30 4.87
C ALA A 145 -9.71 -8.29 3.33
N LEU A 146 -9.29 -7.16 2.73
CA LEU A 146 -9.07 -7.01 1.29
C LEU A 146 -10.31 -7.26 0.40
N SER A 147 -11.51 -7.23 0.99
CA SER A 147 -12.78 -7.28 0.27
C SER A 147 -13.13 -5.90 -0.32
N VAL A 148 -13.96 -5.89 -1.37
CA VAL A 148 -14.45 -4.67 -2.01
C VAL A 148 -15.96 -4.56 -1.85
N LEU A 149 -16.43 -3.43 -1.31
CA LEU A 149 -17.85 -3.08 -1.29
C LEU A 149 -18.14 -2.06 -2.40
N MET A 150 -18.74 -2.54 -3.50
CA MET A 150 -19.07 -1.69 -4.64
C MET A 150 -20.16 -0.67 -4.29
N PRO A 151 -20.24 0.46 -5.04
CA PRO A 151 -21.28 1.47 -4.83
C PRO A 151 -22.69 0.87 -4.72
N GLY A 152 -23.34 1.06 -3.58
CA GLY A 152 -24.70 0.55 -3.33
C GLY A 152 -24.78 -0.75 -2.52
N ALA A 153 -23.65 -1.36 -2.16
CA ALA A 153 -23.64 -2.60 -1.38
C ALA A 153 -24.33 -2.46 -0.01
N ARG A 154 -25.12 -3.48 0.37
CA ARG A 154 -25.86 -3.54 1.63
C ARG A 154 -25.60 -4.87 2.32
N ILE A 155 -24.99 -4.84 3.49
CA ILE A 155 -24.65 -6.03 4.28
C ILE A 155 -25.63 -6.13 5.44
N GLY A 156 -26.38 -7.23 5.50
CA GLY A 156 -27.34 -7.50 6.56
C GLY A 156 -26.69 -7.62 7.94
N ALA A 157 -27.51 -7.55 8.99
CA ALA A 157 -27.04 -7.73 10.37
C ALA A 157 -26.44 -9.13 10.56
N ASP A 158 -25.37 -9.23 11.35
CA ASP A 158 -24.63 -10.46 11.66
C ASP A 158 -24.07 -11.25 10.45
N ALA A 159 -24.17 -10.71 9.23
CA ALA A 159 -23.63 -11.31 8.03
C ALA A 159 -22.09 -11.30 8.03
N GLU A 160 -21.49 -12.21 7.26
CA GLU A 160 -20.05 -12.41 7.19
C GLU A 160 -19.59 -12.43 5.72
N ILE A 161 -18.67 -11.53 5.38
CA ILE A 161 -18.03 -11.49 4.06
C ILE A 161 -16.61 -12.01 4.23
N GLU A 162 -16.24 -13.06 3.49
CA GLU A 162 -14.90 -13.65 3.57
C GLU A 162 -13.85 -12.79 2.86
N PRO A 163 -12.56 -12.89 3.25
CA PRO A 163 -11.48 -12.10 2.66
C PRO A 163 -11.39 -12.17 1.13
N GLY A 164 -11.08 -11.04 0.52
CA GLY A 164 -10.93 -10.93 -0.94
C GLY A 164 -12.24 -11.00 -1.73
N SER A 165 -13.39 -10.84 -1.08
CA SER A 165 -14.69 -10.92 -1.78
C SER A 165 -15.11 -9.59 -2.40
N VAL A 166 -15.94 -9.63 -3.45
CA VAL A 166 -16.51 -8.42 -4.08
C VAL A 166 -18.02 -8.41 -3.96
N VAL A 167 -18.57 -7.46 -3.20
CA VAL A 167 -20.01 -7.35 -2.97
C VAL A 167 -20.57 -6.14 -3.70
N ALA A 168 -21.49 -6.37 -4.64
CA ALA A 168 -22.19 -5.32 -5.39
C ALA A 168 -23.68 -5.14 -5.02
N GLY A 169 -24.26 -6.09 -4.29
CA GLY A 169 -25.69 -6.12 -4.00
C GLY A 169 -26.01 -6.16 -2.51
N ALA A 170 -27.20 -6.69 -2.21
CA ALA A 170 -27.64 -6.95 -0.86
C ALA A 170 -27.22 -8.35 -0.41
N VAL A 171 -26.70 -8.43 0.81
CA VAL A 171 -26.41 -9.67 1.54
C VAL A 171 -27.42 -9.79 2.67
N ALA A 172 -28.12 -10.92 2.77
CA ALA A 172 -29.14 -11.10 3.80
C ALA A 172 -28.52 -11.24 5.20
N PRO A 173 -29.26 -10.91 6.27
CA PRO A 173 -28.77 -11.05 7.64
C PRO A 173 -28.35 -12.48 7.97
N GLY A 174 -27.26 -12.63 8.72
CA GLY A 174 -26.76 -13.92 9.20
C GLY A 174 -26.20 -14.85 8.12
N GLU A 175 -26.03 -14.39 6.87
CA GLU A 175 -25.42 -15.18 5.80
C GLU A 175 -23.91 -14.97 5.72
N ARG A 176 -23.20 -16.02 5.31
CA ARG A 176 -21.80 -15.97 4.93
C ARG A 176 -21.65 -15.95 3.41
N TRP A 177 -20.88 -15.02 2.88
CA TRP A 177 -20.62 -14.84 1.45
C TRP A 177 -19.12 -14.79 1.16
N ALA A 178 -18.71 -15.37 0.03
CA ALA A 178 -17.33 -15.36 -0.43
C ALA A 178 -17.24 -15.25 -1.97
N GLY A 179 -16.10 -14.82 -2.49
CA GLY A 179 -15.80 -14.84 -3.94
C GLY A 179 -15.80 -13.47 -4.61
N SER A 180 -15.27 -13.43 -5.83
CA SER A 180 -15.29 -12.28 -6.74
C SER A 180 -15.98 -12.72 -8.03
N PRO A 181 -17.29 -12.46 -8.20
CA PRO A 181 -18.21 -11.77 -7.30
C PRO A 181 -18.66 -12.64 -6.13
N ALA A 182 -19.08 -12.00 -5.04
CA ALA A 182 -19.48 -12.72 -3.84
C ALA A 182 -20.77 -13.53 -4.08
N ARG A 183 -20.80 -14.73 -3.50
CA ARG A 183 -21.95 -15.64 -3.47
C ARG A 183 -22.11 -16.22 -2.07
N ARG A 184 -23.34 -16.59 -1.70
CA ARG A 184 -23.64 -17.24 -0.42
C ARG A 184 -22.91 -18.58 -0.31
N THR A 185 -22.18 -18.79 0.79
CA THR A 185 -21.43 -20.02 1.08
C THR A 185 -21.87 -20.72 2.38
N GLY A 186 -22.73 -20.11 3.19
CA GLY A 186 -23.24 -20.74 4.42
C GLY A 186 -23.87 -19.76 5.40
N GLY A 187 -23.99 -20.18 6.66
CA GLY A 187 -24.38 -19.32 7.77
C GLY A 187 -23.18 -18.56 8.34
N ALA A 188 -23.38 -17.29 8.70
CA ALA A 188 -22.37 -16.50 9.40
C ALA A 188 -22.13 -17.06 10.81
N GLY A 189 -20.89 -16.99 11.28
CA GLY A 189 -20.54 -17.47 12.62
C GLY A 189 -20.23 -18.97 12.72
N GLU A 190 -20.31 -19.73 11.64
CA GLU A 190 -19.78 -21.10 11.61
C GLU A 190 -18.27 -21.11 11.91
N GLY A 191 -17.83 -22.00 12.80
CA GLY A 191 -16.43 -22.08 13.24
C GLY A 191 -15.99 -20.96 14.20
N TRP A 192 -16.93 -20.17 14.73
CA TRP A 192 -16.70 -19.23 15.83
C TRP A 192 -17.14 -19.84 17.17
N PRO A 193 -16.57 -19.42 18.32
CA PRO A 193 -17.00 -19.87 19.63
C PRO A 193 -18.49 -19.54 19.88
N ALA A 194 -19.22 -20.47 20.48
CA ALA A 194 -20.65 -20.29 20.79
C ALA A 194 -20.93 -19.23 21.87
N GLY A 195 -19.94 -18.92 22.72
CA GLY A 195 -20.05 -17.90 23.78
C GLY A 195 -19.72 -16.48 23.31
N GLY A 196 -20.17 -15.49 24.09
CA GLY A 196 -19.73 -14.10 23.91
C GLY A 196 -18.23 -13.96 24.15
N ALA A 197 -17.60 -13.03 23.44
CA ALA A 197 -16.19 -12.74 23.64
C ALA A 197 -15.89 -12.28 25.07
N PRO A 198 -14.72 -12.60 25.64
CA PRO A 198 -14.36 -12.14 26.97
C PRO A 198 -14.35 -10.61 27.01
N ALA A 199 -14.96 -10.03 28.04
CA ALA A 199 -14.91 -8.60 28.24
C ALA A 199 -13.46 -8.14 28.46
N PRO A 200 -13.06 -6.96 27.95
CA PRO A 200 -11.73 -6.43 28.21
C PRO A 200 -11.52 -6.20 29.71
N ALA A 201 -10.57 -6.90 30.31
CA ALA A 201 -10.30 -6.79 31.74
C ALA A 201 -9.88 -5.37 32.18
N ARG A 202 -9.29 -4.56 31.28
CA ARG A 202 -8.77 -3.21 31.58
C ARG A 202 -8.86 -2.24 30.38
N PRO A 203 -10.03 -1.65 30.08
CA PRO A 203 -10.22 -0.85 28.87
C PRO A 203 -9.43 0.47 28.86
N ARG A 204 -9.19 1.09 30.03
CA ARG A 204 -8.41 2.34 30.13
C ARG A 204 -6.92 2.11 29.87
N SER A 205 -6.35 1.04 30.41
CA SER A 205 -4.94 0.71 30.17
C SER A 205 -4.68 0.33 28.71
N MET A 206 -5.63 -0.34 28.06
CA MET A 206 -5.51 -0.63 26.63
C MET A 206 -5.53 0.65 25.79
N LYS A 207 -6.41 1.62 26.07
CA LYS A 207 -6.37 2.93 25.40
C LYS A 207 -5.01 3.63 25.57
N LEU A 208 -4.44 3.59 26.77
CA LEU A 208 -3.09 4.13 27.00
C LEU A 208 -2.03 3.38 26.18
N ALA A 209 -2.11 2.05 26.10
CA ALA A 209 -1.19 1.26 25.28
C ALA A 209 -1.25 1.63 23.79
N TYR A 210 -2.44 1.84 23.23
CA TYR A 210 -2.58 2.35 21.86
C TYR A 210 -2.01 3.77 21.69
N ALA A 211 -2.22 4.66 22.66
CA ALA A 211 -1.64 6.01 22.63
C ALA A 211 -0.10 5.97 22.65
N LEU A 212 0.47 5.13 23.52
CA LEU A 212 1.92 4.91 23.58
C LEU A 212 2.45 4.27 22.29
N GLY A 213 1.73 3.30 21.71
CA GLY A 213 2.09 2.69 20.43
C GLY A 213 2.11 3.71 19.28
N LEU A 214 1.12 4.60 19.21
CA LEU A 214 1.11 5.72 18.25
C LEU A 214 2.29 6.68 18.50
N ALA A 215 2.60 6.99 19.76
CA ALA A 215 3.76 7.82 20.10
C ALA A 215 5.07 7.14 19.67
N ILE A 216 5.25 5.86 19.95
CA ILE A 216 6.40 5.05 19.52
C ILE A 216 6.53 5.10 18.00
N LYS A 217 5.47 4.78 17.24
CA LYS A 217 5.47 4.81 15.76
C LYS A 217 5.96 6.15 15.21
N ASN A 218 5.53 7.27 15.80
CA ASN A 218 5.87 8.62 15.32
C ASN A 218 7.22 9.14 15.82
N LEU A 219 7.69 8.71 17.00
CA LEU A 219 8.96 9.14 17.57
C LEU A 219 10.16 8.33 17.07
N LEU A 220 9.94 7.09 16.60
CA LEU A 220 11.01 6.22 16.09
C LEU A 220 11.85 6.85 14.96
N PRO A 221 11.26 7.45 13.90
CA PRO A 221 12.06 8.14 12.88
C PRO A 221 12.87 9.30 13.45
N LEU A 222 12.30 10.08 14.39
CA LEU A 222 13.02 11.18 15.03
C LEU A 222 14.20 10.69 15.87
N ALA A 223 14.02 9.58 16.59
CA ALA A 223 15.09 8.94 17.34
C ALA A 223 16.18 8.40 16.42
N ALA A 224 15.80 7.85 15.25
CA ALA A 224 16.75 7.36 14.26
C ALA A 224 17.63 8.46 13.65
N SER A 225 17.13 9.70 13.57
CA SER A 225 17.89 10.86 13.08
C SER A 225 18.84 11.48 14.12
N ILE A 226 18.85 11.03 15.39
CA ILE A 226 19.71 11.61 16.43
C ILE A 226 21.21 11.54 16.05
N PRO A 227 21.77 10.42 15.57
CA PRO A 227 23.19 10.35 15.20
C PRO A 227 23.57 11.33 14.08
N GLU A 228 22.68 11.54 13.11
CA GLU A 228 22.88 12.51 12.02
C GLU A 228 22.93 13.93 12.55
N VAL A 229 21.97 14.30 13.42
CA VAL A 229 21.95 15.61 14.06
C VAL A 229 23.22 15.82 14.87
N LEU A 230 23.64 14.85 15.68
CA LEU A 230 24.89 14.94 16.45
C LEU A 230 26.13 15.07 15.57
N LEU A 231 26.18 14.35 14.45
CA LEU A 231 27.28 14.46 13.48
C LEU A 231 27.34 15.87 12.88
N LEU A 232 26.22 16.41 12.43
CA LEU A 232 26.14 17.77 11.89
C LEU A 232 26.51 18.81 12.96
N LEU A 233 26.03 18.66 14.21
CA LEU A 233 26.44 19.45 15.39
C LEU A 233 27.96 19.44 15.61
N ALA A 234 28.60 18.27 15.49
CA ALA A 234 30.03 18.11 15.68
C ALA A 234 30.88 18.75 14.55
N LEU A 235 30.37 18.76 13.32
CA LEU A 235 31.07 19.33 12.15
C LEU A 235 31.00 20.86 12.08
N ALA A 236 30.12 21.49 12.87
CA ALA A 236 29.94 22.94 12.92
C ALA A 236 30.12 23.53 14.34
N PRO A 237 31.30 23.41 14.98
CA PRO A 237 31.52 23.87 16.36
C PRO A 237 31.43 25.40 16.53
N GLY A 238 31.45 26.17 15.43
CA GLY A 238 31.31 27.64 15.42
C GLY A 238 29.89 28.16 15.24
N GLY A 239 28.87 27.29 15.15
CA GLY A 239 27.46 27.66 14.98
C GLY A 239 26.87 27.27 13.61
N PHE A 240 25.54 27.36 13.51
CA PHE A 240 24.75 26.93 12.34
C PHE A 240 24.27 28.12 11.51
N SER A 241 24.50 28.04 10.19
CA SER A 241 23.65 28.69 9.19
C SER A 241 22.89 27.63 8.41
N ALA A 242 21.69 27.95 7.92
CA ALA A 242 20.89 26.99 7.15
C ALA A 242 21.63 26.50 5.90
N GLY A 243 22.30 27.40 5.19
CA GLY A 243 23.11 27.04 4.02
C GLY A 243 24.29 26.13 4.34
N ARG A 244 24.93 26.29 5.51
CA ARG A 244 25.98 25.34 5.94
C ARG A 244 25.39 23.98 6.26
N LEU A 245 24.28 23.92 6.99
CA LEU A 245 23.59 22.67 7.32
C LEU A 245 23.16 21.92 6.05
N ALA A 246 22.57 22.64 5.08
CA ALA A 246 22.17 22.07 3.80
C ALA A 246 23.38 21.59 2.99
N GLY A 247 24.46 22.38 2.93
CA GLY A 247 25.69 21.99 2.23
C GLY A 247 26.33 20.73 2.82
N GLU A 248 26.46 20.65 4.15
CA GLU A 248 26.98 19.47 4.84
C GLU A 248 26.05 18.25 4.67
N SER A 249 24.73 18.46 4.74
CA SER A 249 23.74 17.40 4.51
C SER A 249 23.81 16.85 3.09
N ILE A 250 24.01 17.71 2.09
CA ILE A 250 24.18 17.30 0.68
C ILE A 250 25.49 16.54 0.51
N ALA A 251 26.60 17.06 1.04
CA ALA A 251 27.91 16.43 0.91
C ALA A 251 27.98 15.05 1.58
N LEU A 252 27.28 14.87 2.69
CA LEU A 252 27.25 13.64 3.48
C LEU A 252 25.99 12.80 3.23
N ALA A 253 25.14 13.16 2.25
CA ALA A 253 23.81 12.56 2.09
C ALA A 253 23.81 11.02 2.07
N PRO A 254 24.71 10.32 1.34
CA PRO A 254 24.74 8.86 1.36
C PRO A 254 25.02 8.28 2.75
N LEU A 255 25.90 8.92 3.53
CA LEU A 255 26.28 8.49 4.88
C LEU A 255 25.14 8.74 5.88
N LEU A 256 24.53 9.92 5.82
CA LEU A 256 23.39 10.26 6.68
C LEU A 256 22.21 9.32 6.43
N VAL A 257 21.87 9.08 5.15
CA VAL A 257 20.83 8.13 4.77
C VAL A 257 21.15 6.71 5.24
N LEU A 258 22.38 6.24 5.04
CA LEU A 258 22.77 4.91 5.51
C LEU A 258 22.63 4.79 7.03
N SER A 259 23.08 5.80 7.77
CA SER A 259 22.93 5.87 9.23
C SER A 259 21.46 5.82 9.64
N PHE A 260 20.62 6.67 9.06
CA PHE A 260 19.19 6.71 9.30
C PHE A 260 18.54 5.34 9.13
N LEU A 261 18.73 4.72 7.95
CA LEU A 261 18.06 3.48 7.57
C LEU A 261 18.44 2.34 8.51
N VAL A 262 19.73 2.22 8.87
CA VAL A 262 20.22 1.19 9.79
C VAL A 262 19.67 1.40 11.19
N VAL A 263 19.78 2.61 11.74
CA VAL A 263 19.31 2.90 13.10
C VAL A 263 17.79 2.74 13.18
N TYR A 264 17.05 3.24 12.20
CA TYR A 264 15.59 3.08 12.14
C TYR A 264 15.18 1.62 12.08
N ALA A 265 15.83 0.81 11.21
CA ALA A 265 15.57 -0.63 11.12
C ALA A 265 15.82 -1.33 12.47
N LEU A 266 16.94 -1.06 13.13
CA LEU A 266 17.27 -1.67 14.43
C LEU A 266 16.27 -1.27 15.52
N LEU A 267 15.87 0.00 15.59
CA LEU A 267 14.90 0.46 16.57
C LEU A 267 13.51 -0.18 16.35
N VAL A 268 13.05 -0.25 15.10
CA VAL A 268 11.78 -0.91 14.76
C VAL A 268 11.84 -2.39 15.13
N ALA A 269 12.93 -3.08 14.78
CA ALA A 269 13.12 -4.47 15.14
C ALA A 269 13.10 -4.70 16.65
N ALA A 270 13.76 -3.83 17.43
CA ALA A 270 13.77 -3.92 18.88
C ALA A 270 12.34 -3.81 19.46
N VAL A 271 11.53 -2.88 18.95
CA VAL A 271 10.13 -2.72 19.39
C VAL A 271 9.29 -3.93 19.01
N ILE A 272 9.34 -4.38 17.75
CA ILE A 272 8.58 -5.56 17.29
C ILE A 272 8.98 -6.80 18.09
N ARG A 273 10.26 -6.98 18.38
CA ARG A 273 10.77 -8.09 19.20
C ARG A 273 10.27 -8.04 20.63
N ALA A 274 10.20 -6.84 21.22
CA ALA A 274 9.71 -6.66 22.58
C ALA A 274 8.22 -7.02 22.71
N VAL A 275 7.39 -6.74 21.70
CA VAL A 275 5.94 -7.01 21.75
C VAL A 275 5.53 -8.36 21.18
N SER A 276 6.35 -8.98 20.33
CA SER A 276 6.10 -10.27 19.67
C SER A 276 5.64 -11.40 20.61
N PRO A 277 6.17 -11.58 21.85
CA PRO A 277 5.72 -12.64 22.77
C PRO A 277 4.23 -12.56 23.16
N LEU A 278 3.59 -11.39 22.97
CA LEU A 278 2.16 -11.19 23.20
C LEU A 278 1.31 -11.75 22.06
N ILE A 279 1.88 -11.94 20.87
CA ILE A 279 1.20 -12.54 19.72
C ILE A 279 1.19 -14.06 19.92
N ARG A 280 0.03 -14.62 20.26
CA ARG A 280 -0.15 -16.06 20.53
C ARG A 280 -1.25 -16.62 19.63
N PRO A 281 -1.13 -17.88 19.18
CA PRO A 281 -2.22 -18.57 18.50
C PRO A 281 -3.42 -18.80 19.43
N GLY A 282 -4.61 -18.87 18.85
CA GLY A 282 -5.85 -19.22 19.52
C GLY A 282 -6.89 -18.11 19.52
N TRP A 283 -7.89 -18.28 20.39
CA TRP A 283 -8.99 -17.35 20.58
C TRP A 283 -8.67 -16.34 21.67
N HIS A 284 -8.80 -15.06 21.33
CA HIS A 284 -8.50 -13.94 22.21
C HIS A 284 -9.65 -12.94 22.24
N ALA A 285 -9.70 -12.13 23.31
CA ALA A 285 -10.50 -10.93 23.30
C ALA A 285 -9.90 -9.91 22.32
N GLU A 286 -10.75 -9.32 21.48
CA GLU A 286 -10.38 -8.27 20.53
C GLU A 286 -9.73 -7.08 21.22
N HIS A 287 -10.18 -6.75 22.43
CA HIS A 287 -9.67 -5.62 23.22
C HIS A 287 -8.63 -6.11 24.23
N GLY A 288 -7.55 -6.70 23.73
CA GLY A 288 -6.51 -7.34 24.54
C GLY A 288 -5.08 -7.05 24.08
N PRO A 289 -4.08 -7.53 24.84
CA PRO A 289 -2.66 -7.33 24.54
C PRO A 289 -2.24 -7.97 23.22
N THR A 290 -2.80 -9.13 22.87
CA THR A 290 -2.54 -9.81 21.59
C THR A 290 -2.92 -8.92 20.41
N ARG A 291 -4.13 -8.32 20.42
CA ARG A 291 -4.59 -7.39 19.39
C ARG A 291 -3.70 -6.16 19.30
N TRP A 292 -3.36 -5.57 20.44
CA TRP A 292 -2.50 -4.39 20.48
C TRP A 292 -1.11 -4.68 19.90
N ALA A 293 -0.52 -5.84 20.23
CA ALA A 293 0.78 -6.24 19.70
C ALA A 293 0.75 -6.52 18.19
N LEU A 294 -0.33 -7.15 17.68
CA LEU A 294 -0.58 -7.32 16.25
C LEU A 294 -0.69 -5.96 15.56
N TRP A 295 -1.57 -5.08 16.05
CA TRP A 295 -1.76 -3.74 15.50
C TRP A 295 -0.46 -2.92 15.47
N LEU A 296 0.33 -2.94 16.55
CA LEU A 296 1.58 -2.20 16.61
C LEU A 296 2.62 -2.79 15.64
N THR A 297 2.68 -4.11 15.53
CA THR A 297 3.57 -4.80 14.58
C THR A 297 3.20 -4.42 13.14
N ASP A 298 1.93 -4.56 12.76
CA ASP A 298 1.43 -4.22 11.43
C ASP A 298 1.66 -2.73 11.11
N SER A 299 1.37 -1.85 12.09
CA SER A 299 1.54 -0.40 11.94
C SER A 299 3.00 0.02 11.75
N LEU A 300 3.94 -0.69 12.38
CA LEU A 300 5.38 -0.45 12.22
C LEU A 300 5.90 -1.05 10.91
N MET A 301 5.40 -2.22 10.52
CA MET A 301 5.72 -2.83 9.23
C MET A 301 5.23 -1.98 8.05
N GLU A 302 4.03 -1.42 8.14
CA GLU A 302 3.54 -0.45 7.15
C GLU A 302 4.45 0.79 7.07
N ALA A 303 4.91 1.30 8.22
CA ALA A 303 5.83 2.42 8.25
C ALA A 303 7.19 2.08 7.61
N THR A 304 7.71 0.87 7.82
CA THR A 304 8.95 0.41 7.17
C THR A 304 8.75 0.09 5.69
N ASN A 305 7.59 -0.39 5.26
CA ASN A 305 7.25 -0.54 3.84
C ASN A 305 7.31 0.82 3.12
N SER A 306 7.07 1.94 3.82
CA SER A 306 7.23 3.28 3.25
C SER A 306 8.67 3.80 3.35
N LEU A 307 9.30 3.78 4.53
CA LEU A 307 10.60 4.41 4.76
C LEU A 307 11.79 3.54 4.32
N LEU A 308 11.66 2.23 4.49
CA LEU A 308 12.64 1.22 4.11
C LEU A 308 12.21 0.46 2.84
N PHE A 309 11.28 0.99 2.04
CA PHE A 309 10.76 0.34 0.82
C PHE A 309 11.84 -0.40 0.01
N PRO A 310 13.01 0.20 -0.32
CA PRO A 310 14.01 -0.47 -1.14
C PRO A 310 14.68 -1.68 -0.49
N LEU A 311 14.57 -1.84 0.85
CA LEU A 311 15.08 -2.99 1.60
C LEU A 311 14.23 -4.24 1.34
N TYR A 312 12.94 -4.09 1.05
CA TYR A 312 12.06 -5.17 0.63
C TYR A 312 12.37 -5.58 -0.81
N ALA A 313 12.06 -6.81 -1.22
CA ALA A 313 12.45 -7.33 -2.53
C ALA A 313 13.97 -7.29 -2.78
N SER A 314 14.79 -7.52 -1.75
CA SER A 314 16.26 -7.54 -1.83
C SER A 314 16.83 -8.81 -1.20
N VAL A 315 18.10 -9.12 -1.48
CA VAL A 315 18.83 -10.21 -0.79
C VAL A 315 18.97 -9.96 0.71
N TYR A 316 18.74 -8.73 1.18
CA TYR A 316 18.77 -8.35 2.59
C TYR A 316 17.42 -8.56 3.29
N THR A 317 16.31 -8.66 2.55
CA THR A 317 14.96 -8.79 3.12
C THR A 317 14.84 -9.99 4.05
N ARG A 318 15.45 -11.13 3.70
CA ARG A 318 15.50 -12.32 4.58
C ARG A 318 16.07 -12.03 5.97
N TRP A 319 17.16 -11.26 6.05
CA TRP A 319 17.83 -10.95 7.31
C TRP A 319 17.03 -9.93 8.10
N TRP A 320 16.45 -8.96 7.40
CA TRP A 320 15.50 -8.01 7.97
C TRP A 320 14.31 -8.70 8.63
N LEU A 321 13.62 -9.61 7.93
CA LEU A 321 12.47 -10.35 8.47
C LEU A 321 12.87 -11.26 9.64
N ARG A 322 14.03 -11.92 9.53
CA ARG A 322 14.64 -12.69 10.64
C ARG A 322 15.10 -11.83 11.80
N LEU A 323 15.27 -10.52 11.63
CA LEU A 323 15.54 -9.56 12.70
C LEU A 323 14.23 -9.05 13.33
N LEU A 324 13.10 -9.11 12.61
CA LEU A 324 11.78 -8.75 13.13
C LEU A 324 11.12 -9.86 13.96
N GLY A 325 11.27 -11.12 13.57
CA GLY A 325 10.71 -12.25 14.36
C GLY A 325 10.19 -13.38 13.51
N VAL A 326 10.24 -13.19 12.19
CA VAL A 326 9.62 -14.06 11.21
C VAL A 326 10.57 -15.23 10.91
N PRO A 327 10.13 -16.49 11.08
CA PRO A 327 10.84 -17.65 10.56
C PRO A 327 10.93 -17.59 9.02
N VAL A 328 12.12 -17.35 8.49
CA VAL A 328 12.36 -17.29 7.04
C VAL A 328 13.50 -18.23 6.67
N GLY A 329 13.29 -19.07 5.65
CA GLY A 329 14.21 -20.07 5.14
C GLY A 329 15.41 -19.51 4.37
N LYS A 330 16.25 -20.39 3.85
CA LYS A 330 17.38 -20.06 2.97
C LYS A 330 16.86 -19.81 1.55
N ARG A 331 17.45 -18.83 0.86
CA ARG A 331 17.10 -18.49 -0.54
C ARG A 331 15.61 -18.16 -0.76
N THR A 332 14.91 -17.84 0.32
CA THR A 332 13.56 -17.28 0.31
C THR A 332 13.63 -15.85 -0.21
N GLU A 333 12.71 -15.52 -1.10
CA GLU A 333 12.58 -14.19 -1.71
C GLU A 333 11.22 -13.62 -1.31
N VAL A 334 11.25 -12.43 -0.72
CA VAL A 334 10.06 -11.77 -0.18
C VAL A 334 10.05 -10.35 -0.69
N SER A 335 8.98 -10.01 -1.40
CA SER A 335 8.74 -8.66 -1.89
C SER A 335 8.05 -7.81 -0.81
N VAL A 336 7.29 -6.78 -1.18
CA VAL A 336 6.53 -5.99 -0.20
C VAL A 336 5.24 -6.72 0.15
N VAL A 337 5.17 -7.28 1.36
CA VAL A 337 4.02 -8.06 1.84
C VAL A 337 3.44 -7.48 3.12
N SER A 338 2.20 -7.86 3.47
CA SER A 338 1.50 -7.41 4.68
C SER A 338 1.19 -8.56 5.65
N GLY A 339 1.07 -8.24 6.95
CA GLY A 339 0.63 -9.19 7.98
C GLY A 339 1.66 -10.20 8.48
N LEU A 340 2.91 -10.14 8.01
CA LEU A 340 3.98 -11.02 8.51
C LEU A 340 4.23 -10.79 10.00
N ASN A 341 4.27 -11.87 10.76
CA ASN A 341 4.66 -11.81 12.16
C ASN A 341 5.33 -13.13 12.56
N ARG A 342 5.61 -13.30 13.87
CA ARG A 342 6.29 -14.51 14.37
C ARG A 342 5.53 -15.82 14.13
N LEU A 343 4.25 -15.76 13.76
CA LEU A 343 3.41 -16.93 13.43
C LEU A 343 3.39 -17.24 11.93
N THR A 344 4.11 -16.47 11.11
CA THR A 344 4.25 -16.72 9.69
C THR A 344 5.59 -17.36 9.37
N ALA A 345 5.59 -18.59 8.86
CA ALA A 345 6.82 -19.28 8.46
C ALA A 345 6.93 -19.36 6.94
N LEU A 346 8.06 -18.88 6.40
CA LEU A 346 8.41 -19.04 4.99
C LEU A 346 9.57 -20.03 4.91
N ARG A 347 9.36 -21.21 4.31
CA ARG A 347 10.38 -22.26 4.22
C ARG A 347 11.42 -21.95 3.14
N ASP A 348 12.43 -22.81 3.01
CA ASP A 348 13.54 -22.62 2.08
C ASP A 348 13.02 -22.43 0.63
N MET A 349 13.68 -21.58 -0.15
CA MET A 349 13.36 -21.31 -1.55
C MET A 349 11.94 -20.83 -1.86
N SER A 350 11.09 -20.56 -0.86
CA SER A 350 9.77 -19.98 -1.07
C SER A 350 9.85 -18.55 -1.63
N PHE A 351 8.78 -18.13 -2.29
CA PHE A 351 8.66 -16.82 -2.91
C PHE A 351 7.34 -16.18 -2.48
N ALA A 352 7.37 -14.93 -2.02
CA ALA A 352 6.18 -14.14 -1.74
C ALA A 352 6.25 -12.80 -2.49
N ALA A 353 5.32 -12.62 -3.42
CA ALA A 353 5.28 -11.50 -4.35
C ALA A 353 4.61 -10.25 -3.74
N ASP A 354 4.56 -9.16 -4.51
CA ASP A 354 4.10 -7.87 -4.03
C ASP A 354 2.63 -7.89 -3.61
N VAL A 355 2.34 -7.18 -2.51
CA VAL A 355 1.00 -7.02 -1.94
C VAL A 355 0.38 -8.35 -1.49
N ALA A 356 1.13 -9.46 -1.44
CA ALA A 356 0.66 -10.69 -0.81
C ALA A 356 0.34 -10.42 0.67
N ALA A 357 -0.79 -10.94 1.12
CA ALA A 357 -1.35 -10.66 2.43
C ALA A 357 -1.41 -11.91 3.29
N PHE A 358 -0.68 -11.86 4.40
CA PHE A 358 -0.67 -12.89 5.43
C PHE A 358 -1.68 -12.51 6.52
N ALA A 359 -2.96 -12.75 6.23
CA ALA A 359 -4.07 -12.44 7.12
C ALA A 359 -4.18 -13.48 8.24
N SER A 360 -3.19 -13.52 9.14
CA SER A 360 -3.12 -14.48 10.26
C SER A 360 -4.20 -14.27 11.33
N THR A 361 -5.14 -13.36 11.10
CA THR A 361 -6.16 -12.95 12.06
C THR A 361 -7.52 -12.76 11.40
N ARG A 362 -8.58 -13.15 12.12
CA ARG A 362 -9.97 -12.78 11.79
C ARG A 362 -10.70 -12.31 13.04
N SER A 363 -11.62 -11.36 12.89
CA SER A 363 -12.34 -10.73 14.01
C SER A 363 -13.84 -10.65 13.79
N ARG A 364 -14.62 -11.04 14.81
CA ARG A 364 -16.10 -10.98 14.81
C ARG A 364 -16.62 -10.87 16.23
N ARG A 365 -17.58 -9.96 16.47
CA ARG A 365 -18.29 -9.82 17.75
C ARG A 365 -17.38 -9.82 19.00
N GLY A 366 -16.24 -9.13 18.90
CA GLY A 366 -15.27 -9.00 19.99
C GLY A 366 -14.33 -10.19 20.18
N TRP A 367 -14.47 -11.25 19.38
CA TRP A 367 -13.49 -12.34 19.28
C TRP A 367 -12.42 -11.98 18.26
N LEU A 368 -11.18 -12.30 18.61
CA LEU A 368 -10.02 -12.33 17.72
C LEU A 368 -9.53 -13.77 17.63
N HIS A 369 -9.50 -14.33 16.42
CA HIS A 369 -8.78 -15.58 16.17
C HIS A 369 -7.41 -15.25 15.59
N VAL A 370 -6.37 -15.92 16.07
CA VAL A 370 -4.99 -15.81 15.56
C VAL A 370 -4.47 -17.22 15.29
N ALA A 371 -3.94 -17.46 14.10
CA ALA A 371 -3.35 -18.75 13.74
C ALA A 371 -2.10 -18.57 12.88
N SER A 372 -1.26 -19.60 12.85
CA SER A 372 -0.05 -19.60 12.03
C SER A 372 -0.39 -19.69 10.54
N ILE A 373 0.54 -19.21 9.72
CA ILE A 373 0.53 -19.40 8.26
C ILE A 373 1.88 -19.99 7.90
N GLU A 374 1.89 -21.09 7.15
CA GLU A 374 3.12 -21.73 6.70
C GLU A 374 3.18 -21.79 5.17
N VAL A 375 4.30 -21.38 4.60
CA VAL A 375 4.58 -21.47 3.16
C VAL A 375 5.71 -22.47 2.94
N GLY A 376 5.37 -23.60 2.32
CA GLY A 376 6.25 -24.75 2.08
C GLY A 376 7.45 -24.45 1.19
N GLU A 377 8.41 -25.38 1.19
CA GLU A 377 9.66 -25.25 0.45
C GLU A 377 9.42 -25.08 -1.05
N GLY A 378 10.13 -24.14 -1.69
CA GLY A 378 10.00 -23.90 -3.14
C GLY A 378 8.64 -23.37 -3.61
N SER A 379 7.73 -23.03 -2.70
CA SER A 379 6.38 -22.58 -3.05
C SER A 379 6.33 -21.10 -3.46
N PHE A 380 5.33 -20.73 -4.25
CA PHE A 380 5.16 -19.39 -4.80
C PHE A 380 3.82 -18.78 -4.40
N VAL A 381 3.85 -17.61 -3.76
CA VAL A 381 2.66 -16.81 -3.41
C VAL A 381 2.66 -15.55 -4.28
N GLY A 382 1.71 -15.46 -5.18
CA GLY A 382 1.61 -14.41 -6.20
C GLY A 382 1.09 -13.07 -5.70
N ASN A 383 1.15 -12.07 -6.59
CA ASN A 383 0.83 -10.67 -6.26
C ASN A 383 -0.58 -10.56 -5.69
N GLY A 384 -0.78 -9.87 -4.57
CA GLY A 384 -2.11 -9.67 -3.99
C GLY A 384 -2.84 -10.95 -3.52
N ALA A 385 -2.16 -12.11 -3.48
CA ALA A 385 -2.73 -13.34 -2.94
C ALA A 385 -2.99 -13.20 -1.43
N ILE A 386 -4.03 -13.88 -0.93
CA ILE A 386 -4.46 -13.83 0.46
C ILE A 386 -4.28 -15.21 1.09
N LEU A 387 -3.42 -15.29 2.10
CA LEU A 387 -3.31 -16.44 2.99
C LEU A 387 -4.05 -16.12 4.28
N GLN A 388 -5.02 -16.95 4.63
CA GLN A 388 -5.91 -16.75 5.78
C GLN A 388 -5.36 -17.39 7.05
N ASP A 389 -5.98 -17.13 8.19
CA ASP A 389 -5.61 -17.72 9.48
C ASP A 389 -5.62 -19.26 9.43
N GLY A 390 -4.47 -19.87 9.70
CA GLY A 390 -4.30 -21.33 9.67
C GLY A 390 -4.01 -21.89 8.28
N THR A 391 -3.63 -21.07 7.31
CA THR A 391 -3.31 -21.55 5.96
C THR A 391 -1.97 -22.27 5.90
N GLY A 392 -1.97 -23.50 5.39
CA GLY A 392 -0.78 -24.27 5.02
C GLY A 392 -0.62 -24.32 3.50
N VAL A 393 0.52 -23.86 2.99
CA VAL A 393 0.90 -24.04 1.58
C VAL A 393 1.91 -25.16 1.47
N GLY A 394 1.55 -26.24 0.81
CA GLY A 394 2.39 -27.42 0.57
C GLY A 394 3.59 -27.12 -0.31
N GLU A 395 4.60 -27.98 -0.29
CA GLU A 395 5.88 -27.80 -0.99
C GLU A 395 5.72 -27.72 -2.51
N GLY A 396 6.50 -26.86 -3.16
CA GLY A 396 6.48 -26.68 -4.62
C GLY A 396 5.15 -26.16 -5.18
N SER A 397 4.24 -25.68 -4.32
CA SER A 397 2.91 -25.24 -4.72
C SER A 397 2.88 -23.79 -5.17
N LEU A 398 1.84 -23.40 -5.90
CA LEU A 398 1.64 -22.03 -6.37
C LEU A 398 0.26 -21.50 -5.96
N VAL A 399 0.23 -20.32 -5.37
CA VAL A 399 -0.99 -19.53 -5.15
C VAL A 399 -0.89 -18.31 -6.07
N GLY A 400 -1.75 -18.21 -7.08
CA GLY A 400 -1.65 -17.21 -8.14
C GLY A 400 -2.06 -15.80 -7.72
N VAL A 401 -1.88 -14.84 -8.63
CA VAL A 401 -2.22 -13.42 -8.40
C VAL A 401 -3.67 -13.25 -7.93
N MET A 402 -3.87 -12.44 -6.89
CA MET A 402 -5.16 -12.08 -6.27
C MET A 402 -6.01 -13.25 -5.76
N THR A 403 -5.41 -14.44 -5.66
CA THR A 403 -6.09 -15.67 -5.21
C THR A 403 -6.33 -15.63 -3.71
N THR A 404 -7.54 -15.97 -3.28
CA THR A 404 -7.79 -16.26 -1.86
C THR A 404 -7.50 -17.73 -1.62
N ALA A 405 -6.37 -18.05 -1.00
CA ALA A 405 -5.92 -19.43 -0.87
C ALA A 405 -6.92 -20.29 -0.07
N PRO A 406 -7.09 -21.57 -0.45
CA PRO A 406 -7.67 -22.58 0.44
C PRO A 406 -6.89 -22.64 1.77
N ARG A 407 -7.53 -23.17 2.83
CA ARG A 407 -6.84 -23.38 4.12
C ARG A 407 -5.68 -24.37 4.01
N GLU A 408 -5.82 -25.38 3.15
CA GLU A 408 -4.79 -26.39 2.89
C GLU A 408 -4.56 -26.43 1.38
N VAL A 409 -3.34 -26.11 0.95
CA VAL A 409 -2.89 -26.24 -0.44
C VAL A 409 -1.97 -27.46 -0.51
N PRO A 410 -2.34 -28.54 -1.21
CA PRO A 410 -1.52 -29.74 -1.29
C PRO A 410 -0.21 -29.53 -2.06
N ASP A 411 0.80 -30.35 -1.77
CA ASP A 411 2.12 -30.28 -2.41
C ASP A 411 2.03 -30.35 -3.95
N GLY A 412 2.83 -29.52 -4.62
CA GLY A 412 2.97 -29.48 -6.08
C GLY A 412 1.74 -28.97 -6.83
N THR A 413 0.68 -28.52 -6.14
CA THR A 413 -0.56 -28.03 -6.77
C THR A 413 -0.49 -26.53 -7.06
N SER A 414 -1.30 -26.07 -8.01
CA SER A 414 -1.37 -24.64 -8.39
C SER A 414 -2.79 -24.15 -8.28
N TRP A 415 -3.01 -23.03 -7.60
CA TRP A 415 -4.33 -22.50 -7.28
C TRP A 415 -4.48 -21.08 -7.79
N PHE A 416 -5.67 -20.78 -8.33
CA PHE A 416 -5.97 -19.47 -8.87
C PHE A 416 -7.42 -19.05 -8.59
N GLY A 417 -7.60 -17.79 -8.24
CA GLY A 417 -8.90 -17.13 -8.23
C GLY A 417 -9.58 -16.96 -6.88
N CYS A 418 -10.82 -16.48 -6.92
CA CYS A 418 -11.67 -16.26 -5.75
C CYS A 418 -13.13 -16.60 -6.09
N PRO A 419 -13.64 -17.81 -5.78
CA PRO A 419 -12.99 -18.88 -5.02
C PRO A 419 -11.79 -19.49 -5.74
N ALA A 420 -10.83 -20.00 -4.98
CA ALA A 420 -9.65 -20.63 -5.56
C ALA A 420 -10.00 -21.96 -6.24
N LEU A 421 -9.50 -22.14 -7.45
CA LEU A 421 -9.61 -23.35 -8.25
C LEU A 421 -8.20 -23.88 -8.52
N GLU A 422 -8.03 -25.19 -8.46
CA GLU A 422 -6.79 -25.83 -8.87
C GLU A 422 -6.66 -25.74 -10.40
N LEU A 423 -5.49 -25.29 -10.88
CA LEU A 423 -5.15 -25.22 -12.29
C LEU A 423 -3.98 -26.17 -12.58
N PRO A 424 -4.03 -26.93 -13.68
CA PRO A 424 -2.89 -27.73 -14.12
C PRO A 424 -1.69 -26.82 -14.43
N ARG A 425 -0.50 -27.21 -13.96
CA ARG A 425 0.75 -26.50 -14.25
C ARG A 425 1.79 -27.46 -14.82
N VAL A 426 2.48 -27.00 -15.86
CA VAL A 426 3.74 -27.58 -16.30
C VAL A 426 4.84 -26.61 -15.84
N PRO A 427 5.73 -27.00 -14.91
CA PRO A 427 6.83 -26.15 -14.48
C PRO A 427 7.73 -25.77 -15.66
N ASP A 428 8.13 -24.50 -15.73
CA ASP A 428 9.04 -24.05 -16.77
C ASP A 428 10.48 -24.57 -16.51
N ALA A 429 11.14 -25.05 -17.56
CA ALA A 429 12.54 -25.44 -17.49
C ALA A 429 13.45 -24.20 -17.63
N ALA A 430 13.93 -23.65 -16.52
CA ALA A 430 14.91 -22.55 -16.51
C ALA A 430 16.25 -23.02 -15.91
N ASP A 431 17.37 -22.39 -16.33
CA ASP A 431 18.71 -22.65 -15.76
C ASP A 431 18.73 -22.36 -14.25
N PRO A 432 18.89 -23.38 -13.39
CA PRO A 432 18.91 -23.20 -11.94
C PRO A 432 19.96 -22.19 -11.47
N ALA A 433 21.08 -22.04 -12.20
CA ALA A 433 22.17 -21.13 -11.85
C ALA A 433 21.82 -19.63 -12.00
N ARG A 434 20.64 -19.31 -12.55
CA ARG A 434 20.16 -17.92 -12.70
C ARG A 434 18.78 -17.69 -12.09
N THR A 435 18.19 -18.70 -11.48
CA THR A 435 16.88 -18.66 -10.81
C THR A 435 16.97 -19.05 -9.34
N ILE A 436 17.47 -20.25 -9.03
CA ILE A 436 17.41 -20.86 -7.69
C ILE A 436 18.78 -20.92 -6.99
N ASP A 437 19.86 -21.24 -7.72
CA ASP A 437 21.21 -21.41 -7.18
C ASP A 437 22.28 -20.57 -7.91
N PRO A 438 22.22 -19.23 -7.80
CA PRO A 438 23.21 -18.37 -8.41
C PRO A 438 24.61 -18.56 -7.82
N PRO A 439 25.67 -18.54 -8.64
CA PRO A 439 27.04 -18.63 -8.14
C PRO A 439 27.37 -17.41 -7.26
N ARG A 440 28.24 -17.60 -6.26
CA ARG A 440 28.58 -16.58 -5.25
C ARG A 440 28.92 -15.20 -5.83
N ARG A 441 29.62 -15.16 -6.99
CA ARG A 441 29.95 -13.90 -7.68
C ARG A 441 28.71 -13.09 -8.12
N VAL A 442 27.66 -13.79 -8.57
CA VAL A 442 26.39 -13.16 -8.99
C VAL A 442 25.63 -12.69 -7.75
N VAL A 443 25.68 -13.46 -6.66
CA VAL A 443 25.10 -13.05 -5.38
C VAL A 443 25.74 -11.78 -4.83
N LEU A 444 27.07 -11.69 -4.86
CA LEU A 444 27.81 -10.50 -4.44
C LEU A 444 27.53 -9.29 -5.36
N GLY A 445 27.46 -9.52 -6.68
CA GLY A 445 27.08 -8.47 -7.64
C GLY A 445 25.68 -7.92 -7.41
N ARG A 446 24.69 -8.80 -7.17
CA ARG A 446 23.32 -8.38 -6.80
C ARG A 446 23.32 -7.60 -5.50
N ALA A 447 23.96 -8.13 -4.45
CA ALA A 447 24.02 -7.47 -3.14
C ALA A 447 24.62 -6.05 -3.24
N ALA A 448 25.72 -5.87 -3.99
CA ALA A 448 26.31 -4.55 -4.22
C ALA A 448 25.35 -3.61 -4.98
N THR A 449 24.68 -4.12 -6.02
CA THR A 449 23.71 -3.34 -6.80
C THR A 449 22.49 -2.94 -5.96
N GLU A 450 22.04 -3.82 -5.06
CA GLU A 450 20.94 -3.54 -4.14
C GLU A 450 21.31 -2.53 -3.06
N VAL A 451 22.57 -2.44 -2.63
CA VAL A 451 23.02 -1.32 -1.77
C VAL A 451 22.84 0.01 -2.50
N VAL A 452 23.21 0.07 -3.79
CA VAL A 452 22.96 1.26 -4.61
C VAL A 452 21.47 1.54 -4.72
N ARG A 453 20.66 0.50 -5.01
CA ARG A 453 19.19 0.61 -5.04
C ARG A 453 18.62 1.20 -3.75
N ILE A 454 19.10 0.70 -2.60
CA ILE A 454 18.61 1.12 -1.28
C ILE A 454 18.95 2.58 -0.98
N LEU A 455 20.16 3.02 -1.33
CA LEU A 455 20.64 4.34 -0.97
C LEU A 455 20.27 5.42 -1.99
N LEU A 456 20.24 5.10 -3.28
CA LEU A 456 20.19 6.11 -4.35
C LEU A 456 18.97 7.02 -4.25
N GLY A 457 17.75 6.47 -4.25
CA GLY A 457 16.51 7.27 -4.21
C GLY A 457 16.38 8.12 -2.95
N SER A 458 16.75 7.56 -1.79
CA SER A 458 16.73 8.26 -0.50
C SER A 458 17.80 9.35 -0.41
N THR A 459 18.98 9.11 -0.98
CA THR A 459 20.08 10.10 -1.07
C THR A 459 19.66 11.28 -1.93
N LEU A 460 19.12 11.02 -3.13
CA LEU A 460 18.61 12.06 -4.02
C LEU A 460 17.48 12.86 -3.37
N SER A 461 16.59 12.18 -2.63
CA SER A 461 15.53 12.83 -1.86
C SER A 461 16.08 13.73 -0.74
N LEU A 462 17.11 13.30 0.00
CA LEU A 462 17.73 14.12 1.03
C LEU A 462 18.44 15.35 0.43
N ILE A 463 19.13 15.18 -0.69
CA ILE A 463 19.76 16.28 -1.42
C ILE A 463 18.70 17.29 -1.85
N LEU A 464 17.59 16.81 -2.43
CA LEU A 464 16.50 17.65 -2.89
C LEU A 464 15.81 18.38 -1.74
N ALA A 465 15.53 17.68 -0.63
CA ALA A 465 14.94 18.27 0.57
C ALA A 465 15.86 19.33 1.20
N SER A 466 17.16 19.06 1.28
CA SER A 466 18.15 20.00 1.81
C SER A 466 18.26 21.25 0.93
N SER A 467 18.24 21.07 -0.39
CA SER A 467 18.28 22.18 -1.36
C SER A 467 17.01 23.04 -1.30
N MET A 468 15.85 22.40 -1.21
CA MET A 468 14.55 23.09 -1.07
C MET A 468 14.48 23.85 0.26
N PHE A 469 14.95 23.24 1.35
CA PHE A 469 15.01 23.87 2.67
C PHE A 469 15.91 25.11 2.67
N ASP A 470 17.12 25.02 2.11
CA ASP A 470 18.04 26.17 1.96
C ASP A 470 17.40 27.29 1.12
N ALA A 471 16.75 26.95 0.01
CA ALA A 471 16.08 27.94 -0.83
C ALA A 471 14.96 28.68 -0.08
N LEU A 472 14.10 27.96 0.63
CA LEU A 472 13.01 28.56 1.42
C LEU A 472 13.53 29.36 2.60
N GLU A 473 14.59 28.90 3.27
CA GLU A 473 15.22 29.64 4.35
C GLU A 473 15.80 30.96 3.85
N ARG A 474 16.51 30.97 2.71
CA ARG A 474 17.05 32.21 2.14
C ARG A 474 15.96 33.21 1.78
N ILE A 475 14.86 32.75 1.22
CA ILE A 475 13.68 33.59 0.93
C ILE A 475 13.10 34.13 2.25
N GLY A 476 12.90 33.27 3.26
CA GLY A 476 12.36 33.68 4.56
C GLY A 476 13.25 34.66 5.31
N SER A 477 14.56 34.47 5.23
CA SER A 477 15.56 35.33 5.89
C SER A 477 15.74 36.67 5.16
N ARG A 478 15.60 36.71 3.83
CA ARG A 478 15.72 37.95 3.03
C ARG A 478 14.42 38.75 2.97
N ASP A 479 13.31 38.08 2.68
CA ASP A 479 12.04 38.69 2.27
C ASP A 479 10.90 38.43 3.29
N GLY A 480 11.17 37.66 4.36
CA GLY A 480 10.25 37.41 5.47
C GLY A 480 9.33 36.20 5.32
N LEU A 481 8.59 35.89 6.39
CA LEU A 481 7.71 34.71 6.50
C LEU A 481 6.62 34.65 5.42
N GLY A 482 6.05 35.80 5.04
CA GLY A 482 4.99 35.84 4.03
C GLY A 482 5.49 35.41 2.65
N ALA A 483 6.67 35.90 2.25
CA ALA A 483 7.32 35.49 1.00
C ALA A 483 7.66 33.99 1.00
N MET A 484 8.20 33.48 2.10
CA MET A 484 8.48 32.05 2.28
C MET A 484 7.21 31.20 2.15
N ALA A 485 6.10 31.62 2.78
CA ALA A 485 4.83 30.90 2.72
C ALA A 485 4.25 30.86 1.29
N VAL A 486 4.33 31.96 0.55
CA VAL A 486 3.91 32.02 -0.87
C VAL A 486 4.83 31.18 -1.76
N ALA A 487 6.13 31.19 -1.50
CA ALA A 487 7.12 30.42 -2.28
C ALA A 487 7.02 28.90 -2.04
N THR A 488 6.57 28.48 -0.86
CA THR A 488 6.51 27.06 -0.44
C THR A 488 5.86 26.14 -1.48
N PRO A 489 4.61 26.34 -1.93
CA PRO A 489 3.99 25.44 -2.93
C PRO A 489 4.77 25.37 -4.25
N PHE A 490 5.35 26.47 -4.71
CA PHE A 490 6.18 26.49 -5.93
C PHE A 490 7.51 25.75 -5.74
N ALA A 491 8.12 25.87 -4.56
CA ALA A 491 9.33 25.12 -4.22
C ALA A 491 9.07 23.61 -4.21
N PHE A 492 7.94 23.17 -3.63
CA PHE A 492 7.52 21.77 -3.69
C PHE A 492 7.26 21.29 -5.12
N LEU A 493 6.57 22.08 -5.95
CA LEU A 493 6.34 21.75 -7.36
C LEU A 493 7.64 21.68 -8.16
N ALA A 494 8.57 22.61 -7.93
CA ALA A 494 9.89 22.60 -8.57
C ALA A 494 10.72 21.38 -8.16
N ALA A 495 10.73 21.06 -6.86
CA ALA A 495 11.40 19.87 -6.34
C ALA A 495 10.78 18.59 -6.93
N GLY A 496 9.46 18.50 -6.94
CA GLY A 496 8.71 17.40 -7.55
C GLY A 496 8.97 17.24 -9.05
N GLY A 497 9.03 18.34 -9.79
CA GLY A 497 9.38 18.34 -11.21
C GLY A 497 10.81 17.87 -11.45
N CYS A 498 11.76 18.30 -10.59
CA CYS A 498 13.14 17.83 -10.61
C CYS A 498 13.23 16.33 -10.33
N ALA A 499 12.54 15.85 -9.29
CA ALA A 499 12.46 14.43 -8.94
C ALA A 499 11.94 13.58 -10.11
N ALA A 500 10.83 14.00 -10.74
CA ALA A 500 10.28 13.33 -11.91
C ALA A 500 11.25 13.36 -13.12
N ALA A 501 11.87 14.51 -13.40
CA ALA A 501 12.84 14.65 -14.49
C ALA A 501 14.07 13.76 -14.31
N VAL A 502 14.60 13.68 -13.07
CA VAL A 502 15.72 12.79 -12.73
C VAL A 502 15.31 11.32 -12.91
N THR A 503 14.13 10.92 -12.44
CA THR A 503 13.60 9.57 -12.65
C THR A 503 13.47 9.24 -14.15
N ILE A 504 12.93 10.15 -14.96
CA ILE A 504 12.84 9.99 -16.43
C ILE A 504 14.24 9.84 -17.05
N ALA A 505 15.21 10.67 -16.64
CA ALA A 505 16.57 10.58 -17.14
C ALA A 505 17.20 9.22 -16.82
N PHE A 506 17.01 8.70 -15.60
CA PHE A 506 17.45 7.37 -15.22
C PHE A 506 16.77 6.27 -16.03
N LYS A 507 15.48 6.39 -16.37
CA LYS A 507 14.81 5.42 -17.26
C LYS A 507 15.53 5.29 -18.59
N TRP A 508 15.83 6.41 -19.23
CA TRP A 508 16.48 6.40 -20.55
C TRP A 508 17.96 6.02 -20.48
N LEU A 509 18.66 6.39 -19.40
CA LEU A 509 20.08 6.04 -19.20
C LEU A 509 20.27 4.58 -18.80
N LEU A 510 19.49 4.09 -17.83
CA LEU A 510 19.65 2.75 -17.28
C LEU A 510 18.91 1.71 -18.08
N ILE A 511 17.74 1.98 -18.65
CA ILE A 511 16.94 0.95 -19.35
C ILE A 511 16.94 1.19 -20.86
N GLY A 512 16.70 2.43 -21.29
CA GLY A 512 16.44 2.74 -22.68
C GLY A 512 14.99 2.42 -23.03
N ARG A 513 14.77 1.42 -23.90
CA ARG A 513 13.42 0.93 -24.25
C ARG A 513 13.22 -0.49 -23.75
N TYR A 514 12.14 -0.72 -23.02
CA TYR A 514 11.68 -2.07 -22.71
C TYR A 514 11.30 -2.82 -24.00
N ARG A 515 11.55 -4.13 -24.04
CA ARG A 515 11.22 -5.02 -25.16
C ARG A 515 10.62 -6.31 -24.60
N PRO A 516 9.70 -6.97 -25.33
CA PRO A 516 9.22 -8.29 -24.94
C PRO A 516 10.39 -9.27 -24.83
N GLY A 517 10.35 -10.12 -23.81
CA GLY A 517 11.45 -11.05 -23.56
C GLY A 517 11.40 -11.72 -22.19
N GLU A 518 12.35 -12.62 -21.96
CA GLU A 518 12.47 -13.40 -20.73
C GLU A 518 13.80 -13.10 -20.05
N HIS A 519 13.74 -12.77 -18.76
CA HIS A 519 14.89 -12.36 -17.97
C HIS A 519 14.90 -13.14 -16.66
N PRO A 520 15.94 -13.98 -16.39
CA PRO A 520 16.08 -14.64 -15.11
C PRO A 520 16.19 -13.62 -13.98
N LEU A 521 15.67 -13.94 -12.80
CA LEU A 521 15.68 -13.06 -11.65
C LEU A 521 17.08 -12.53 -11.29
N TRP A 522 18.12 -13.36 -11.44
CA TRP A 522 19.50 -12.97 -11.13
C TRP A 522 20.24 -12.34 -12.32
N SER A 523 19.51 -11.76 -13.27
CA SER A 523 20.09 -11.08 -14.44
C SER A 523 20.32 -9.59 -14.19
N PHE A 524 21.32 -9.03 -14.88
CA PHE A 524 21.64 -7.60 -14.81
C PHE A 524 20.49 -6.69 -15.29
N PHE A 525 19.63 -7.21 -16.17
CA PHE A 525 18.43 -6.51 -16.59
C PHE A 525 17.48 -6.28 -15.40
N VAL A 526 17.15 -7.34 -14.66
CA VAL A 526 16.27 -7.25 -13.48
C VAL A 526 16.86 -6.32 -12.43
N TRP A 527 18.19 -6.34 -12.20
CA TRP A 527 18.80 -5.43 -11.22
C TRP A 527 18.67 -3.95 -11.61
N ARG A 528 18.82 -3.62 -12.90
CA ARG A 528 18.61 -2.26 -13.41
C ARG A 528 17.14 -1.86 -13.32
N ASP A 529 16.24 -2.79 -13.61
CA ASP A 529 14.80 -2.58 -13.55
C ASP A 529 14.31 -2.33 -12.12
N GLU A 530 14.81 -3.09 -11.14
CA GLU A 530 14.51 -2.85 -9.72
C GLU A 530 15.00 -1.46 -9.22
N ILE A 531 16.14 -0.98 -9.73
CA ILE A 531 16.60 0.41 -9.48
C ILE A 531 15.61 1.41 -10.07
N MET A 532 15.14 1.17 -11.29
CA MET A 532 14.15 2.01 -11.95
C MET A 532 12.84 2.05 -11.15
N ASN A 533 12.33 0.90 -10.72
CA ASN A 533 11.13 0.83 -9.89
C ASN A 533 11.30 1.63 -8.58
N THR A 534 12.46 1.47 -7.92
CA THR A 534 12.76 2.21 -6.70
C THR A 534 12.80 3.73 -6.90
N LEU A 535 13.37 4.21 -8.02
CA LEU A 535 13.39 5.63 -8.37
C LEU A 535 12.00 6.17 -8.73
N GLN A 536 11.17 5.37 -9.38
CA GLN A 536 9.77 5.72 -9.64
C GLN A 536 9.01 5.90 -8.32
N GLU A 537 9.14 4.98 -7.38
CA GLU A 537 8.39 5.05 -6.12
C GLU A 537 8.94 6.10 -5.15
N ARG A 538 10.25 6.08 -4.90
CA ARG A 538 10.89 6.88 -3.83
C ARG A 538 11.26 8.29 -4.25
N LEU A 539 11.37 8.56 -5.55
CA LEU A 539 11.70 9.89 -6.05
C LEU A 539 10.49 10.51 -6.76
N ALA A 540 10.12 10.05 -7.95
CA ALA A 540 9.00 10.66 -8.69
C ALA A 540 7.67 10.56 -7.93
N GLY A 541 7.32 9.36 -7.44
CA GLY A 541 6.10 9.05 -6.71
C GLY A 541 5.97 9.83 -5.41
N ALA A 542 7.00 9.77 -4.57
CA ALA A 542 7.02 10.42 -3.27
C ALA A 542 6.94 11.96 -3.34
N TRP A 543 7.54 12.58 -4.38
CA TRP A 543 7.62 14.03 -4.47
C TRP A 543 6.51 14.69 -5.29
N LEU A 544 5.98 14.02 -6.32
CA LEU A 544 4.98 14.64 -7.21
C LEU A 544 3.95 13.65 -7.74
N MET A 545 4.40 12.52 -8.29
CA MET A 545 3.54 11.66 -9.11
C MET A 545 2.45 10.96 -8.30
N GLY A 546 2.67 10.67 -7.01
CA GLY A 546 1.62 10.16 -6.12
C GLY A 546 0.48 11.15 -5.91
N ALA A 547 0.78 12.46 -5.84
CA ALA A 547 -0.24 13.50 -5.79
C ALA A 547 -0.89 13.78 -7.16
N ALA A 548 -0.18 13.43 -8.25
CA ALA A 548 -0.62 13.64 -9.63
C ALA A 548 -1.44 12.48 -10.22
N LEU A 549 -1.72 11.43 -9.44
CA LEU A 549 -2.62 10.35 -9.85
C LEU A 549 -3.96 10.89 -10.35
N ALA A 550 -4.49 10.31 -11.44
CA ALA A 550 -5.70 10.73 -12.13
C ALA A 550 -5.69 12.19 -12.65
N THR A 551 -4.52 12.71 -13.00
CA THR A 551 -4.38 14.04 -13.62
C THR A 551 -3.69 13.96 -14.99
N PRO A 552 -3.81 15.00 -15.85
CA PRO A 552 -3.06 15.06 -17.10
C PRO A 552 -1.54 14.98 -16.94
N LEU A 553 -1.01 15.38 -15.77
CA LEU A 553 0.41 15.25 -15.46
C LEU A 553 0.85 13.79 -15.38
N MET A 554 -0.02 12.89 -14.91
CA MET A 554 0.24 11.44 -14.96
C MET A 554 0.39 10.95 -16.40
N SER A 555 -0.52 11.34 -17.29
CA SER A 555 -0.43 10.97 -18.71
C SER A 555 0.85 11.51 -19.35
N LEU A 556 1.25 12.74 -19.03
CA LEU A 556 2.51 13.30 -19.51
C LEU A 556 3.72 12.51 -19.01
N TYR A 557 3.77 12.22 -17.71
CA TYR A 557 4.85 11.43 -17.12
C TYR A 557 4.97 10.05 -17.77
N LEU A 558 3.87 9.31 -17.92
CA LEU A 558 3.88 7.98 -18.55
C LEU A 558 4.36 8.03 -20.01
N ARG A 559 3.99 9.06 -20.78
CA ARG A 559 4.53 9.27 -22.15
C ARG A 559 6.04 9.50 -22.14
N LEU A 560 6.54 10.32 -21.22
CA LEU A 560 7.97 10.59 -21.07
C LEU A 560 8.75 9.35 -20.60
N MET A 561 8.10 8.47 -19.85
CA MET A 561 8.64 7.16 -19.46
C MET A 561 8.58 6.13 -20.60
N GLY A 562 7.81 6.37 -21.67
CA GLY A 562 7.79 5.54 -22.89
C GLY A 562 6.46 4.89 -23.23
N SER A 563 5.45 4.97 -22.37
CA SER A 563 4.11 4.43 -22.65
C SER A 563 3.40 5.20 -23.75
N LYS A 564 2.55 4.51 -24.51
CA LYS A 564 1.62 5.17 -25.44
C LYS A 564 0.35 5.53 -24.69
N VAL A 565 0.13 6.82 -24.45
CA VAL A 565 -1.03 7.29 -23.69
C VAL A 565 -1.86 8.27 -24.53
N GLY A 566 -3.11 7.91 -24.76
CA GLY A 566 -4.11 8.68 -25.48
C GLY A 566 -4.57 9.94 -24.74
N ARG A 567 -5.54 10.63 -25.33
CA ARG A 567 -6.19 11.81 -24.74
C ARG A 567 -7.15 11.37 -23.65
N ASP A 568 -7.31 12.20 -22.64
CA ASP A 568 -8.34 12.02 -21.61
C ASP A 568 -8.28 10.67 -20.86
N VAL A 569 -7.08 10.12 -20.69
CA VAL A 569 -6.86 8.90 -19.91
C VAL A 569 -6.96 9.20 -18.43
N TRP A 570 -7.84 8.48 -17.73
CA TRP A 570 -7.91 8.49 -16.28
C TRP A 570 -6.98 7.41 -15.71
N CYS A 571 -5.87 7.80 -15.08
CA CYS A 571 -4.91 6.84 -14.51
C CYS A 571 -4.67 7.10 -13.02
N ASP A 572 -5.39 6.40 -12.16
CA ASP A 572 -5.27 6.44 -10.69
C ASP A 572 -4.39 5.30 -10.16
N SER A 573 -3.28 5.02 -10.85
CA SER A 573 -2.33 3.98 -10.45
C SER A 573 -0.89 4.39 -10.76
N MET A 574 0.01 4.05 -9.83
CA MET A 574 1.46 4.10 -10.03
C MET A 574 2.02 2.72 -10.41
N THR A 575 1.20 1.66 -10.34
CA THR A 575 1.59 0.28 -10.59
C THR A 575 1.53 -0.02 -12.09
N ILE A 576 2.34 0.76 -12.82
CA ILE A 576 2.60 0.62 -14.25
C ILE A 576 4.12 0.52 -14.37
N THR A 577 4.58 -0.64 -14.83
CA THR A 577 5.99 -1.00 -15.01
C THR A 577 6.27 -1.32 -16.48
N GLU A 578 7.55 -1.46 -16.88
CA GLU A 578 7.98 -1.70 -18.27
C GLU A 578 7.27 -0.78 -19.29
N PHE A 579 7.28 0.53 -19.01
CA PHE A 579 6.44 1.55 -19.65
C PHE A 579 6.25 1.42 -21.16
N ASP A 580 7.30 1.10 -21.93
CA ASP A 580 7.25 1.00 -23.39
C ASP A 580 6.33 -0.14 -23.88
N MET A 581 5.91 -1.06 -23.00
CA MET A 581 4.99 -2.15 -23.28
C MET A 581 3.52 -1.79 -23.05
N VAL A 582 3.23 -0.62 -22.50
CA VAL A 582 1.88 -0.23 -22.09
C VAL A 582 1.26 0.75 -23.07
N GLU A 583 0.07 0.41 -23.56
CA GLU A 583 -0.76 1.24 -24.43
C GLU A 583 -2.11 1.53 -23.77
N LEU A 584 -2.37 2.81 -23.50
CA LEU A 584 -3.61 3.33 -22.91
C LEU A 584 -4.28 4.22 -23.95
N ALA A 585 -5.35 3.76 -24.60
CA ALA A 585 -6.03 4.52 -25.64
C ALA A 585 -6.92 5.65 -25.09
N ASP A 586 -7.46 6.47 -25.98
CA ASP A 586 -8.25 7.66 -25.62
C ASP A 586 -9.41 7.32 -24.66
N GLY A 587 -9.56 8.12 -23.60
CA GLY A 587 -10.67 8.01 -22.65
C GLY A 587 -10.63 6.80 -21.71
N CYS A 588 -9.65 5.90 -21.80
CA CYS A 588 -9.60 4.71 -20.97
C CYS A 588 -9.37 5.03 -19.48
N VAL A 589 -9.78 4.11 -18.61
CA VAL A 589 -9.79 4.28 -17.16
C VAL A 589 -9.00 3.16 -16.49
N VAL A 590 -7.94 3.53 -15.77
CA VAL A 590 -7.24 2.69 -14.79
C VAL A 590 -7.62 3.21 -13.40
N ASN A 591 -8.48 2.46 -12.69
CA ASN A 591 -8.96 2.85 -11.37
C ASN A 591 -7.89 2.68 -10.27
N ARG A 592 -8.21 3.19 -9.07
CA ARG A 592 -7.37 3.08 -7.87
C ARG A 592 -6.90 1.64 -7.63
N HIS A 593 -5.62 1.51 -7.27
CA HIS A 593 -4.98 0.24 -6.95
C HIS A 593 -5.06 -0.83 -8.05
N ALA A 594 -5.51 -0.48 -9.26
CA ALA A 594 -5.46 -1.38 -10.39
C ALA A 594 -4.01 -1.56 -10.85
N ILE A 595 -3.69 -2.78 -11.26
CA ILE A 595 -2.33 -3.19 -11.60
C ILE A 595 -2.28 -3.40 -13.12
N VAL A 596 -1.51 -2.55 -13.81
CA VAL A 596 -1.21 -2.71 -15.24
C VAL A 596 0.16 -3.37 -15.34
N GLN A 597 0.16 -4.69 -15.33
CA GLN A 597 1.36 -5.48 -15.13
C GLN A 597 1.86 -6.01 -16.48
N ALA A 598 2.91 -5.36 -17.01
CA ALA A 598 3.56 -5.72 -18.26
C ALA A 598 4.63 -6.81 -18.11
N HIS A 599 4.85 -7.32 -16.90
CA HIS A 599 5.67 -8.51 -16.67
C HIS A 599 5.02 -9.51 -15.71
N LEU A 600 5.34 -10.80 -15.84
CA LEU A 600 4.95 -11.81 -14.86
C LEU A 600 6.21 -12.53 -14.37
N PHE A 601 6.30 -12.74 -13.05
CA PHE A 601 7.27 -13.69 -12.48
C PHE A 601 6.62 -15.06 -12.38
N HIS A 602 7.12 -16.00 -13.18
CA HIS A 602 6.79 -17.42 -13.08
C HIS A 602 8.11 -18.20 -12.96
N ASP A 603 8.22 -19.12 -12.01
CA ASP A 603 9.45 -19.91 -11.78
C ASP A 603 10.74 -19.06 -11.71
N ARG A 604 10.64 -17.86 -11.12
CA ARG A 604 11.74 -16.87 -11.00
C ARG A 604 12.31 -16.39 -12.36
N LEU A 605 11.50 -16.47 -13.41
CA LEU A 605 11.73 -15.88 -14.71
C LEU A 605 10.77 -14.71 -14.90
N MET A 606 11.30 -13.52 -15.14
CA MET A 606 10.52 -12.34 -15.51
C MET A 606 10.19 -12.43 -17.00
N ARG A 607 8.90 -12.54 -17.34
CA ARG A 607 8.42 -12.50 -18.73
C ARG A 607 7.75 -11.18 -18.99
N ILE A 608 8.29 -10.39 -19.92
CA ILE A 608 7.78 -9.07 -20.29
C ILE A 608 6.98 -9.20 -21.58
N GLY A 609 5.78 -8.59 -21.60
CA GLY A 609 4.88 -8.58 -22.75
C GLY A 609 4.01 -7.33 -22.80
N PRO A 610 3.44 -7.00 -23.97
CA PRO A 610 2.59 -5.83 -24.14
C PRO A 610 1.29 -5.92 -23.34
N VAL A 611 0.76 -4.78 -22.93
CA VAL A 611 -0.57 -4.65 -22.33
C VAL A 611 -1.29 -3.47 -22.97
N SER A 612 -2.55 -3.67 -23.38
CA SER A 612 -3.32 -2.61 -24.04
C SER A 612 -4.73 -2.42 -23.47
N LEU A 613 -5.12 -1.16 -23.28
CA LEU A 613 -6.47 -0.76 -22.90
C LEU A 613 -7.08 0.07 -24.04
N GLY A 614 -8.11 -0.48 -24.69
CA GLY A 614 -8.82 0.16 -25.81
C GLY A 614 -9.57 1.43 -25.41
N ALA A 615 -10.01 2.19 -26.41
CA ALA A 615 -10.61 3.51 -26.18
C ALA A 615 -11.86 3.41 -25.29
N GLY A 616 -11.97 4.27 -24.28
CA GLY A 616 -13.07 4.25 -23.31
C GLY A 616 -13.18 2.99 -22.44
N SER A 617 -12.24 2.05 -22.50
CA SER A 617 -12.24 0.85 -21.66
C SER A 617 -11.99 1.19 -20.18
N THR A 618 -12.43 0.33 -19.27
CA THR A 618 -12.30 0.49 -17.82
C THR A 618 -11.68 -0.74 -17.19
N LEU A 619 -10.58 -0.54 -16.47
CA LEU A 619 -9.99 -1.48 -15.53
C LEU A 619 -10.42 -1.07 -14.10
N GLY A 620 -11.18 -1.93 -13.43
CA GLY A 620 -11.83 -1.64 -12.14
C GLY A 620 -10.87 -1.54 -10.94
N PRO A 621 -11.34 -1.03 -9.78
CA PRO A 621 -10.53 -0.92 -8.58
C PRO A 621 -9.90 -2.25 -8.18
N ILE A 622 -8.61 -2.24 -7.82
CA ILE A 622 -7.88 -3.43 -7.33
C ILE A 622 -7.86 -4.57 -8.36
N SER A 623 -8.23 -4.34 -9.63
CA SER A 623 -8.13 -5.35 -10.67
C SER A 623 -6.71 -5.42 -11.26
N ALA A 624 -6.34 -6.55 -11.85
CA ALA A 624 -5.06 -6.72 -12.53
C ALA A 624 -5.27 -7.12 -13.99
N ILE A 625 -4.45 -6.54 -14.87
CA ILE A 625 -4.28 -7.01 -16.25
C ILE A 625 -2.85 -7.52 -16.40
N LEU A 626 -2.72 -8.77 -16.87
CA LEU A 626 -1.44 -9.47 -17.00
C LEU A 626 -0.81 -9.26 -18.38
N PRO A 627 0.46 -9.67 -18.59
CA PRO A 627 1.14 -9.46 -19.87
C PRO A 627 0.42 -10.13 -21.04
N ASP A 628 0.66 -9.64 -22.24
CA ASP A 628 0.08 -10.11 -23.49
C ASP A 628 -1.46 -9.95 -23.57
N ALA A 629 -2.09 -9.28 -22.60
CA ALA A 629 -3.54 -9.10 -22.53
C ALA A 629 -4.01 -7.75 -23.10
N ALA A 630 -5.27 -7.72 -23.55
CA ALA A 630 -5.88 -6.54 -24.14
C ALA A 630 -7.35 -6.36 -23.73
N LEU A 631 -7.76 -5.11 -23.48
CA LEU A 631 -9.16 -4.71 -23.36
C LEU A 631 -9.63 -4.06 -24.66
N GLY A 632 -10.72 -4.56 -25.25
CA GLY A 632 -11.38 -3.91 -26.39
C GLY A 632 -11.95 -2.54 -26.03
N ALA A 633 -12.26 -1.73 -27.03
CA ALA A 633 -12.88 -0.42 -26.85
C ALA A 633 -14.19 -0.52 -26.05
N GLY A 634 -14.39 0.36 -25.06
CA GLY A 634 -15.58 0.36 -24.20
C GLY A 634 -15.74 -0.86 -23.29
N CYS A 635 -14.77 -1.79 -23.25
CA CYS A 635 -14.81 -2.94 -22.35
C CYS A 635 -14.71 -2.48 -20.88
N SER A 636 -15.52 -3.05 -19.98
CA SER A 636 -15.50 -2.72 -18.55
C SER A 636 -15.20 -3.96 -17.70
N VAL A 637 -14.12 -3.89 -16.92
CA VAL A 637 -13.69 -4.93 -15.97
C VAL A 637 -14.03 -4.48 -14.55
N GLY A 638 -14.79 -5.30 -13.82
CA GLY A 638 -15.20 -5.03 -12.44
C GLY A 638 -14.05 -5.04 -11.44
N ALA A 639 -14.34 -4.59 -10.22
CA ALA A 639 -13.34 -4.55 -9.15
C ALA A 639 -12.79 -5.94 -8.79
N ARG A 640 -11.53 -5.97 -8.35
CA ARG A 640 -10.80 -7.18 -7.93
C ARG A 640 -10.94 -8.33 -8.95
N SER A 641 -10.82 -8.01 -10.22
CA SER A 641 -10.83 -8.96 -11.32
C SER A 641 -9.43 -9.18 -11.87
N VAL A 642 -9.17 -10.32 -12.53
CA VAL A 642 -7.88 -10.60 -13.18
C VAL A 642 -8.10 -10.97 -14.63
N VAL A 643 -7.60 -10.13 -15.54
CA VAL A 643 -7.53 -10.41 -16.97
C VAL A 643 -6.27 -11.23 -17.21
N MET A 644 -6.46 -12.46 -17.68
CA MET A 644 -5.39 -13.45 -17.73
C MET A 644 -4.38 -13.14 -18.83
N ARG A 645 -3.19 -13.72 -18.69
CA ARG A 645 -2.13 -13.57 -19.68
C ARG A 645 -2.63 -14.01 -21.06
N GLY A 646 -2.42 -13.19 -22.09
CA GLY A 646 -2.82 -13.47 -23.46
C GLY A 646 -4.33 -13.33 -23.73
N GLU A 647 -5.12 -12.92 -22.75
CA GLU A 647 -6.56 -12.75 -22.90
C GLU A 647 -6.91 -11.42 -23.58
N CYS A 648 -7.77 -11.48 -24.60
CA CYS A 648 -8.27 -10.32 -25.32
C CYS A 648 -9.78 -10.18 -25.10
N LEU A 649 -10.20 -9.22 -24.29
CA LEU A 649 -11.60 -8.99 -23.98
C LEU A 649 -12.28 -8.20 -25.11
N PRO A 650 -13.44 -8.64 -25.65
CA PRO A 650 -14.07 -7.98 -26.79
C PRO A 650 -14.59 -6.57 -26.50
N GLU A 651 -14.80 -5.79 -27.56
CA GLU A 651 -15.34 -4.43 -27.46
C GLU A 651 -16.74 -4.38 -26.85
N GLY A 652 -17.02 -3.35 -26.06
CA GLY A 652 -18.35 -3.08 -25.47
C GLY A 652 -18.84 -4.12 -24.46
N THR A 653 -17.99 -5.07 -24.05
CA THR A 653 -18.37 -6.15 -23.12
C THR A 653 -18.09 -5.79 -21.67
N ARG A 654 -18.69 -6.53 -20.74
CA ARG A 654 -18.51 -6.36 -19.29
C ARG A 654 -18.01 -7.66 -18.68
N TRP A 655 -17.04 -7.56 -17.78
CA TRP A 655 -16.36 -8.72 -17.18
C TRP A 655 -16.16 -8.52 -15.69
N HIS A 656 -16.09 -9.61 -14.94
CA HIS A 656 -15.76 -9.58 -13.53
C HIS A 656 -15.06 -10.87 -13.09
N GLY A 657 -14.39 -10.83 -11.95
CA GLY A 657 -13.85 -12.01 -11.27
C GLY A 657 -12.39 -12.29 -11.58
N ALA A 658 -11.82 -13.22 -10.81
CA ALA A 658 -10.46 -13.69 -10.97
C ALA A 658 -10.52 -15.22 -11.11
N PRO A 659 -10.39 -15.80 -12.31
CA PRO A 659 -10.23 -15.12 -13.61
C PRO A 659 -11.51 -14.41 -14.05
N VAL A 660 -11.40 -13.49 -15.00
CA VAL A 660 -12.56 -12.79 -15.53
C VAL A 660 -13.54 -13.73 -16.23
N VAL A 661 -14.83 -13.47 -16.04
CA VAL A 661 -15.95 -14.07 -16.76
C VAL A 661 -16.92 -12.97 -17.19
N SER A 662 -17.72 -13.22 -18.25
CA SER A 662 -18.71 -12.26 -18.74
C SER A 662 -19.72 -11.92 -17.64
N ALA A 663 -20.00 -10.63 -17.48
CA ALA A 663 -20.79 -10.08 -16.37
C ALA A 663 -22.31 -10.02 -16.60
#